data_AF-A0A6H5JGW1-F1
#
_entry.id   AF-A0A6H5JGW1-F1
#
_cell.length_a   1.000
_cell.length_b   1.000
_cell.length_c   1.000
_cell.angle_alpha   90.00
_cell.angle_beta   90.00
_cell.angle_gamma   90.00
#
_symmetry.space_group_name_H-M   'P 1'
#
loop_
_entity.id
_entity.type
_entity.pdbx_description
1 polymer ?
#
loop_
_entity_poly.entity_id
_entity_poly.type
_entity_poly.pdbx_seq_one_letter_code
_entity_poly.pdbx_strand_id
1 'polypeptide(L)'
;MALVNRSMEHAPRTSDIEFFSSLHGRQKRLQRGLNKRDLQAAVKHGTRREGYSDPKTGKPRWMYTLGNVVYITDETSTREITSYFIDKPVVQIPHAPLTPEDLFDQERAKQELARNPDLCTSHTVIVVDHSASMGTPDVVDHENRVKGCFGMLALNFVAGQLVSKNASSTDVVSVLLMHDSVDVLFEREPMSRVLYGRFVGMHDKVRPRSHGNFMPSLIMAEQLLREDANQPGTALSLMFLSDGKPSDNATGVLRGNNMATSVAISDRVSLMAATFGDRLSVDTLGFANPGQNFSVLQSMAKAARRGGAKGQFSRPELSSAGLASAIASAVSSLTDTKSHLSSTLMGATPGARGARRGLSPIRELQKESADCEGVEGWKVYVRGVTRLEYSPEFSHGIERSRWKPRRLVSPYADGIAIRRVPFEEGAEKVVYKMRGICGHKAGEPFVAKFSKRQQGHSNQDATHFDESADKAARALAEASKLANLFNAAVQEEVPSIYDVYDDPNGFVDQRAWGIKFLRCSMYKFTDDSAGGNRDSRLNKRILAEKWLNPSAYVKWNGNNGYVFHGRGHASVHQPSAGTAADGATSYARADRLMAGGTQLSIGGGGACAFAAGGGASAVDYGDGAEEYLRGGGGWAGGGSGGGSGSGGDRRSRKRGREEVFVGFAPRPTDYLQAFSHFSFARSGHKRLVCDLQGVECPGLPDNPFCAGVYQLTDPVIHSNSQIARQQMFGRTDLGKKGMHKFFRTHVCNDVCRLLKLPGSRSPQAEAAEEAANANAGAREWGGRGAKSRRMYNP
;
A
#
# COMPACT_ATOMS: atom_id res chain seq x y z
N MET A 1 32.39 68.25 10.90
CA MET A 1 32.44 66.83 10.49
C MET A 1 31.24 66.12 11.11
N ALA A 2 30.18 65.90 10.34
CA ALA A 2 29.05 65.08 10.76
C ALA A 2 28.97 63.88 9.79
N LEU A 3 29.16 62.68 10.35
CA LEU A 3 29.14 61.41 9.64
C LEU A 3 27.71 61.03 9.24
N VAL A 4 27.54 60.70 7.97
CA VAL A 4 26.31 60.19 7.38
C VAL A 4 26.09 58.75 7.84
N ASN A 5 25.03 58.52 8.63
CA ASN A 5 24.52 57.17 8.92
C ASN A 5 23.78 56.64 7.69
N ARG A 6 24.35 55.62 7.03
CA ARG A 6 23.62 54.77 6.06
C ARG A 6 22.80 53.75 6.84
N SER A 7 21.48 53.89 6.82
CA SER A 7 20.53 52.86 7.24
C SER A 7 20.66 51.62 6.33
N MET A 8 20.87 50.46 6.95
CA MET A 8 20.76 49.15 6.30
C MET A 8 19.29 48.84 5.99
N GLU A 9 18.89 48.97 4.72
CA GLU A 9 17.61 48.43 4.24
C GLU A 9 17.62 46.90 4.34
N HIS A 10 16.68 46.34 5.11
CA HIS A 10 16.44 44.91 5.19
C HIS A 10 15.85 44.42 3.86
N ALA A 11 16.45 43.38 3.26
CA ALA A 11 15.91 42.75 2.06
C ALA A 11 14.50 42.17 2.32
N PRO A 12 13.50 42.41 1.44
CA PRO A 12 12.12 41.98 1.66
C PRO A 12 12.01 40.45 1.75
N ARG A 13 11.06 39.93 2.55
CA ARG A 13 10.82 38.48 2.64
C ARG A 13 10.22 38.00 1.31
N THR A 14 10.44 36.73 0.97
CA THR A 14 9.97 36.17 -0.31
C THR A 14 8.44 36.19 -0.44
N SER A 15 7.72 36.24 0.69
CA SER A 15 6.27 36.44 0.77
C SER A 15 5.82 37.85 0.37
N ASP A 16 6.71 38.84 0.45
CA ASP A 16 6.38 40.26 0.32
C ASP A 16 6.47 40.74 -1.14
N ILE A 17 6.89 39.87 -2.06
CA ILE A 17 6.92 40.13 -3.50
C ILE A 17 5.52 39.91 -4.06
N GLU A 18 4.74 40.98 -4.22
CA GLU A 18 3.46 40.93 -4.92
C GLU A 18 3.67 40.57 -6.40
N PHE A 19 3.07 39.46 -6.82
CA PHE A 19 3.29 38.88 -8.16
C PHE A 19 1.97 38.56 -8.84
N PHE A 20 1.76 39.10 -10.05
CA PHE A 20 0.55 38.91 -10.84
C PHE A 20 0.75 37.82 -11.89
N SER A 21 -0.05 36.75 -11.89
CA SER A 21 0.03 35.75 -12.96
C SER A 21 -0.92 36.09 -14.09
N SER A 22 -0.43 36.16 -15.34
CA SER A 22 -1.33 36.13 -16.49
C SER A 22 -2.16 34.84 -16.49
N LEU A 23 -3.34 34.85 -17.12
CA LEU A 23 -4.19 33.66 -17.22
C LEU A 23 -3.44 32.49 -17.87
N HIS A 24 -2.65 32.78 -18.91
CA HIS A 24 -1.78 31.81 -19.58
C HIS A 24 -0.65 31.30 -18.66
N GLY A 25 0.09 32.19 -17.99
CA GLY A 25 1.17 31.82 -17.07
C GLY A 25 0.68 30.97 -15.91
N ARG A 26 -0.46 31.35 -15.31
CA ARG A 26 -1.12 30.59 -14.24
C ARG A 26 -1.51 29.19 -14.70
N GLN A 27 -2.13 29.07 -15.88
CA GLN A 27 -2.50 27.78 -16.45
C GLN A 27 -1.27 26.91 -16.72
N LYS A 28 -0.21 27.46 -17.30
CA LYS A 28 1.04 26.73 -17.56
C LYS A 28 1.73 26.26 -16.30
N ARG A 29 1.73 27.10 -15.25
CA ARG A 29 2.29 26.73 -13.95
C ARG A 29 1.51 25.58 -13.31
N LEU A 30 0.18 25.64 -13.32
CA LEU A 30 -0.70 24.58 -12.79
C LEU A 30 -0.58 23.27 -13.59
N GLN A 31 -0.53 23.34 -14.92
CA GLN A 31 -0.30 22.18 -15.80
C GLN A 31 1.02 21.45 -15.52
N ARG A 32 1.99 22.15 -14.90
CA ARG A 32 3.35 21.65 -14.66
C ARG A 32 3.61 21.38 -13.18
N GLY A 33 2.60 21.50 -12.31
CA GLY A 33 2.73 21.24 -10.87
C GLY A 33 3.64 22.23 -10.13
N LEU A 34 3.90 23.40 -10.71
CA LEU A 34 4.83 24.40 -10.16
C LEU A 34 4.12 25.31 -9.14
N ASN A 35 4.78 25.68 -8.04
CA ASN A 35 4.18 26.56 -7.04
C ASN A 35 4.42 28.04 -7.38
N LYS A 36 3.46 28.91 -7.03
CA LYS A 36 3.64 30.38 -7.13
C LYS A 36 4.81 30.85 -6.24
N ARG A 37 5.05 30.18 -5.11
CA ARG A 37 6.20 30.48 -4.23
C ARG A 37 7.54 30.26 -4.93
N ASP A 38 7.63 29.25 -5.80
CA ASP A 38 8.86 28.94 -6.55
C ASP A 38 9.16 30.03 -7.57
N LEU A 39 8.12 30.61 -8.19
CA LEU A 39 8.23 31.79 -9.05
C LEU A 39 8.74 33.02 -8.27
N GLN A 40 8.19 33.29 -7.08
CA GLN A 40 8.68 34.38 -6.23
C GLN A 40 10.13 34.17 -5.79
N ALA A 41 10.49 32.92 -5.46
CA ALA A 41 11.86 32.54 -5.16
C ALA A 41 12.78 32.67 -6.38
N ALA A 42 12.31 32.35 -7.59
CA ALA A 42 13.08 32.46 -8.82
C ALA A 42 13.36 33.91 -9.20
N VAL A 43 12.41 34.82 -8.97
CA VAL A 43 12.60 36.26 -9.22
C VAL A 43 13.57 36.86 -8.20
N LYS A 44 13.56 36.36 -6.96
CA LYS A 44 14.42 36.85 -5.88
C LYS A 44 15.85 36.28 -5.90
N HIS A 45 15.99 34.99 -6.23
CA HIS A 45 17.23 34.23 -6.06
C HIS A 45 17.69 33.51 -7.34
N GLY A 46 16.87 33.46 -8.39
CA GLY A 46 17.19 32.78 -9.62
C GLY A 46 18.15 33.55 -10.51
N THR A 47 18.78 32.85 -11.45
CA THR A 47 19.66 33.45 -12.45
C THR A 47 18.81 34.17 -13.50
N ARG A 48 18.96 35.50 -13.58
CA ARG A 48 18.25 36.35 -14.55
C ARG A 48 19.01 36.42 -15.89
N ARG A 49 18.28 36.25 -16.99
CA ARG A 49 18.74 36.46 -18.37
C ARG A 49 17.68 37.22 -19.16
N GLU A 50 18.08 37.82 -20.27
CA GLU A 50 17.15 38.42 -21.20
C GLU A 50 16.37 37.33 -21.96
N GLY A 51 15.05 37.45 -21.98
CA GLY A 51 14.15 36.58 -22.73
C GLY A 51 13.71 37.26 -24.03
N TYR A 52 13.09 36.48 -24.93
CA TYR A 52 12.53 37.04 -26.16
C TYR A 52 11.47 38.11 -25.84
N SER A 53 11.63 39.28 -26.45
CA SER A 53 10.67 40.38 -26.35
C SER A 53 9.26 39.95 -26.77
N ASP A 54 8.26 40.64 -26.23
CA ASP A 54 6.87 40.40 -26.57
C ASP A 54 6.64 40.55 -28.10
N PRO A 55 6.15 39.52 -28.81
CA PRO A 55 5.95 39.59 -30.26
C PRO A 55 4.94 40.64 -30.71
N LYS A 56 4.02 41.07 -29.82
CA LYS A 56 2.97 42.05 -30.13
C LYS A 56 3.35 43.47 -29.71
N THR A 57 4.06 43.60 -28.59
CA THR A 57 4.34 44.91 -27.99
C THR A 57 5.81 45.33 -28.07
N GLY A 58 6.72 44.43 -28.47
CA GLY A 58 8.16 44.68 -28.59
C GLY A 58 8.89 44.85 -27.26
N LYS A 59 8.17 44.80 -26.13
CA LYS A 59 8.74 45.03 -24.80
C LYS A 59 9.67 43.89 -24.36
N PRO A 60 10.77 44.19 -23.64
CA PRO A 60 11.69 43.18 -23.17
C PRO A 60 11.02 42.27 -22.14
N ARG A 61 11.45 41.01 -22.09
CA ARG A 61 10.98 40.04 -21.09
C ARG A 61 12.17 39.48 -20.33
N TRP A 62 11.95 39.11 -19.07
CA TRP A 62 13.01 38.52 -18.25
C TRP A 62 12.80 37.02 -18.11
N MET A 63 13.90 36.29 -18.19
CA MET A 63 13.98 34.86 -17.95
C MET A 63 14.68 34.61 -16.62
N TYR A 64 13.99 33.97 -15.69
CA TYR A 64 14.52 33.59 -14.38
C TYR A 64 14.66 32.07 -14.30
N THR A 65 15.88 31.59 -14.11
CA THR A 65 16.16 30.16 -13.93
C THR A 65 16.42 29.87 -12.46
N LEU A 66 15.65 28.97 -11.85
CA LEU A 66 15.87 28.49 -10.50
C LEU A 66 15.83 26.96 -10.49
N GLY A 67 16.99 26.35 -10.27
CA GLY A 67 17.15 24.90 -10.42
C GLY A 67 16.84 24.46 -11.85
N ASN A 68 15.86 23.58 -11.99
CA ASN A 68 15.45 22.97 -13.28
C ASN A 68 14.21 23.64 -13.90
N VAL A 69 13.85 24.85 -13.45
CA VAL A 69 12.65 25.55 -13.89
C VAL A 69 13.01 26.95 -14.38
N VAL A 70 12.46 27.30 -15.54
CA VAL A 70 12.53 28.62 -16.13
C VAL A 70 11.19 29.32 -15.99
N TYR A 71 11.20 30.55 -15.48
CA TYR A 71 10.06 31.43 -15.40
C TYR A 71 10.29 32.64 -16.32
N ILE A 72 9.30 32.98 -17.13
CA ILE A 72 9.33 34.17 -17.99
C ILE A 72 8.36 35.19 -17.42
N THR A 73 8.87 36.41 -17.22
CA THR A 73 8.12 37.55 -16.69
C THR A 73 8.10 38.69 -17.70
N ASP A 74 7.25 39.67 -17.45
CA ASP A 74 7.25 40.96 -18.15
C ASP A 74 8.47 41.83 -17.79
N GLU A 75 8.55 43.01 -18.40
CA GLU A 75 9.67 43.96 -18.27
C GLU A 75 9.91 44.41 -16.82
N THR A 76 8.86 44.45 -15.99
CA THR A 76 8.90 44.87 -14.59
C THR A 76 9.26 43.74 -13.63
N SER A 77 9.30 42.49 -14.11
CA SER A 77 9.49 41.30 -13.27
C SER A 77 8.44 41.17 -12.16
N THR A 78 7.22 41.65 -12.41
CA THR A 78 6.10 41.57 -11.47
C THR A 78 4.93 40.76 -12.03
N ARG A 79 4.94 40.45 -13.33
CA ARG A 79 3.92 39.62 -13.98
C ARG A 79 4.50 38.38 -14.62
N GLU A 80 3.87 37.24 -14.34
CA GLU A 80 4.22 35.97 -14.99
C GLU A 80 3.59 35.87 -16.38
N ILE A 81 4.41 35.54 -17.36
CA ILE A 81 3.99 35.21 -18.72
C ILE A 81 3.87 33.70 -18.90
N THR A 82 4.91 32.93 -18.56
CA THR A 82 4.93 31.46 -18.68
C THR A 82 6.04 30.85 -17.83
N SER A 83 6.04 29.53 -17.65
CA SER A 83 7.05 28.82 -16.85
C SER A 83 7.23 27.37 -17.29
N TYR A 84 8.45 26.87 -17.53
CA TYR A 84 8.73 25.53 -18.08
C TYR A 84 9.93 24.85 -17.41
N PHE A 85 9.97 23.51 -17.41
CA PHE A 85 11.16 22.77 -16.99
C PHE A 85 12.24 22.81 -18.07
N ILE A 86 13.51 22.93 -17.68
CA ILE A 86 14.65 22.76 -18.60
C ILE A 86 14.68 21.30 -19.05
N ASP A 87 14.71 20.40 -18.07
CA ASP A 87 14.59 18.96 -18.25
C ASP A 87 13.40 18.47 -17.43
N LYS A 88 12.27 18.10 -18.06
CA LYS A 88 11.16 17.53 -17.28
C LYS A 88 11.68 16.27 -16.57
N PRO A 89 11.52 16.13 -15.23
CA PRO A 89 11.89 14.89 -14.56
C PRO A 89 10.95 13.78 -15.06
N VAL A 90 11.38 13.06 -16.09
CA VAL A 90 10.66 11.90 -16.62
C VAL A 90 11.05 10.71 -15.77
N VAL A 91 10.07 10.08 -15.15
CA VAL A 91 10.35 8.86 -14.40
C VAL A 91 10.65 7.75 -15.40
N GLN A 92 11.85 7.18 -15.33
CA GLN A 92 12.21 6.04 -16.17
C GLN A 92 11.55 4.77 -15.65
N ILE A 93 10.98 4.01 -16.57
CA ILE A 93 10.35 2.73 -16.24
C ILE A 93 11.44 1.67 -16.23
N PRO A 94 11.55 0.86 -15.16
CA PRO A 94 12.59 -0.16 -15.10
C PRO A 94 12.44 -1.15 -16.26
N HIS A 95 13.49 -1.30 -17.04
CA HIS A 95 13.59 -2.36 -18.03
C HIS A 95 13.81 -3.69 -17.31
N ALA A 96 13.01 -4.69 -17.67
CA ALA A 96 13.23 -6.05 -17.23
C ALA A 96 14.15 -6.78 -18.22
N PRO A 97 15.45 -7.01 -17.94
CA PRO A 97 16.23 -7.99 -18.67
C PRO A 97 15.49 -9.33 -18.66
N LEU A 98 15.12 -9.78 -19.87
CA LEU A 98 14.47 -11.07 -20.07
C LEU A 98 15.53 -12.16 -20.03
N THR A 99 15.28 -13.20 -19.24
CA THR A 99 16.12 -14.40 -19.27
C THR A 99 15.72 -15.29 -20.45
N PRO A 100 16.60 -16.20 -20.91
CA PRO A 100 16.21 -17.22 -21.87
C PRO A 100 15.03 -18.08 -21.39
N GLU A 101 14.93 -18.30 -20.08
CA GLU A 101 13.83 -19.02 -19.43
C GLU A 101 12.50 -18.25 -19.55
N ASP A 102 12.50 -16.93 -19.33
CA ASP A 102 11.30 -16.09 -19.51
C ASP A 102 10.75 -16.19 -20.95
N LEU A 103 11.64 -16.22 -21.95
CA LEU A 103 11.28 -16.37 -23.35
C LEU A 103 10.75 -17.78 -23.66
N PHE A 104 11.38 -18.80 -23.09
CA PHE A 104 10.95 -20.19 -23.24
C PHE A 104 9.57 -20.44 -22.63
N ASP A 105 9.33 -19.95 -21.40
CA ASP A 105 8.03 -20.07 -20.73
C ASP A 105 6.92 -19.33 -21.47
N GLN A 106 7.22 -18.15 -22.03
CA GLN A 106 6.29 -17.41 -22.86
C GLN A 106 5.88 -18.20 -24.10
N GLU A 107 6.86 -18.75 -24.82
CA GLU A 107 6.61 -19.51 -26.04
C GLU A 107 5.86 -20.81 -25.75
N ARG A 108 6.22 -21.48 -24.65
CA ARG A 108 5.50 -22.65 -24.15
C ARG A 108 4.04 -22.32 -23.84
N ALA A 109 3.77 -21.24 -23.11
CA ALA A 109 2.40 -20.81 -22.79
C ALA A 109 1.58 -20.52 -24.05
N LYS A 110 2.17 -19.87 -25.06
CA LYS A 110 1.52 -19.64 -26.36
C LYS A 110 1.16 -20.95 -27.06
N GLN A 111 2.09 -21.90 -27.09
CA GLN A 111 1.84 -23.21 -27.71
C GLN A 111 0.78 -24.01 -26.96
N GLU A 112 0.77 -23.96 -25.62
CA GLU A 112 -0.24 -24.63 -24.80
C GLU A 112 -1.63 -24.03 -25.01
N LEU A 113 -1.76 -22.70 -25.06
CA LEU A 113 -3.02 -22.00 -25.36
C LEU A 113 -3.49 -22.21 -26.81
N ALA A 114 -2.57 -22.32 -27.76
CA ALA A 114 -2.92 -22.64 -29.15
C ALA A 114 -3.43 -24.08 -29.30
N ARG A 115 -2.87 -25.03 -28.55
CA ARG A 115 -3.31 -26.43 -28.54
C ARG A 115 -4.61 -26.63 -27.76
N ASN A 116 -4.76 -25.92 -26.64
CA ASN A 116 -5.90 -26.02 -25.73
C ASN A 116 -6.49 -24.64 -25.46
N PRO A 117 -7.32 -24.10 -26.38
CA PRO A 117 -7.92 -22.78 -26.21
C PRO A 117 -8.71 -22.64 -24.91
N ASP A 118 -9.39 -23.70 -24.46
CA ASP A 118 -10.20 -23.75 -23.23
C ASP A 118 -9.44 -23.44 -21.94
N LEU A 119 -8.10 -23.46 -21.97
CA LEU A 119 -7.28 -23.03 -20.83
C LEU A 119 -7.32 -21.51 -20.63
N CYS A 120 -7.77 -20.73 -21.62
CA CYS A 120 -7.84 -19.28 -21.55
C CYS A 120 -8.84 -18.83 -20.47
N THR A 121 -8.33 -18.27 -19.37
CA THR A 121 -9.15 -17.79 -18.25
C THR A 121 -9.67 -16.38 -18.48
N SER A 122 -8.94 -15.57 -19.24
CA SER A 122 -9.44 -14.27 -19.70
C SER A 122 -8.71 -13.72 -20.92
N HIS A 123 -9.44 -12.93 -21.69
CA HIS A 123 -8.92 -12.18 -22.82
C HIS A 123 -9.20 -10.69 -22.63
N THR A 124 -8.13 -9.91 -22.46
CA THR A 124 -8.21 -8.45 -22.36
C THR A 124 -7.76 -7.80 -23.66
N VAL A 125 -8.64 -7.07 -24.33
CA VAL A 125 -8.31 -6.22 -25.47
C VAL A 125 -8.16 -4.78 -24.99
N ILE A 126 -6.97 -4.22 -25.18
CA ILE A 126 -6.64 -2.85 -24.77
C ILE A 126 -6.54 -1.99 -26.03
N VAL A 127 -7.44 -1.03 -26.18
CA VAL A 127 -7.38 -0.01 -27.23
C VAL A 127 -6.73 1.24 -26.65
N VAL A 128 -5.58 1.62 -27.18
CA VAL A 128 -4.85 2.83 -26.78
C VAL A 128 -4.94 3.86 -27.89
N ASP A 129 -5.53 5.01 -27.57
CA ASP A 129 -5.51 6.20 -28.41
C ASP A 129 -4.07 6.63 -28.71
N HIS A 130 -3.74 6.62 -29.99
CA HIS A 130 -2.43 6.97 -30.51
C HIS A 130 -2.51 8.23 -31.40
N SER A 131 -3.62 8.97 -31.34
CA SER A 131 -3.81 10.24 -32.04
C SER A 131 -2.80 11.30 -31.61
N ALA A 132 -2.56 12.29 -32.47
CA ALA A 132 -1.58 13.34 -32.21
C ALA A 132 -1.81 14.10 -30.88
N SER A 133 -3.06 14.24 -30.43
CA SER A 133 -3.39 14.92 -29.17
C SER A 133 -2.92 14.17 -27.91
N MET A 134 -2.71 12.85 -28.02
CA MET A 134 -2.07 12.04 -26.98
C MET A 134 -0.57 12.33 -26.81
N GLY A 135 0.03 13.11 -27.72
CA GLY A 135 1.38 13.66 -27.60
C GLY A 135 1.50 14.85 -26.65
N THR A 136 0.39 15.33 -26.08
CA THR A 136 0.41 16.51 -25.19
C THR A 136 1.24 16.22 -23.92
N PRO A 137 2.19 17.09 -23.55
CA PRO A 137 3.08 16.88 -22.40
C PRO A 137 2.51 17.40 -21.07
N ASP A 138 1.23 17.12 -20.79
CA ASP A 138 0.48 17.63 -19.63
C ASP A 138 0.23 16.59 -18.52
N VAL A 139 0.86 15.42 -18.60
CA VAL A 139 0.92 14.45 -17.49
C VAL A 139 2.06 14.81 -16.55
N VAL A 140 1.85 14.77 -15.24
CA VAL A 140 2.87 15.21 -14.26
C VAL A 140 4.19 14.43 -14.39
N ASP A 141 4.13 13.10 -14.40
CA ASP A 141 5.32 12.24 -14.23
C ASP A 141 5.85 11.61 -15.53
N HIS A 142 5.16 11.82 -16.66
CA HIS A 142 5.52 11.25 -17.96
C HIS A 142 5.69 12.34 -19.01
N GLU A 143 6.48 12.05 -20.04
CA GLU A 143 6.77 13.00 -21.12
C GLU A 143 5.49 13.46 -21.82
N ASN A 144 4.57 12.53 -22.14
CA ASN A 144 3.28 12.80 -22.76
C ASN A 144 2.22 11.78 -22.31
N ARG A 145 0.97 11.99 -22.74
CA ARG A 145 -0.17 11.13 -22.34
C ARG A 145 0.00 9.68 -22.76
N VAL A 146 0.40 9.42 -24.01
CA VAL A 146 0.54 8.04 -24.50
C VAL A 146 1.66 7.28 -23.78
N LYS A 147 2.78 7.93 -23.45
CA LYS A 147 3.81 7.34 -22.59
C LYS A 147 3.27 7.07 -21.19
N GLY A 148 2.49 7.97 -20.60
CA GLY A 148 1.77 7.68 -19.35
C GLY A 148 0.90 6.43 -19.43
N CYS A 149 0.16 6.24 -20.54
CA CYS A 149 -0.65 5.05 -20.77
C CYS A 149 0.18 3.76 -20.79
N PHE A 150 1.16 3.66 -21.69
CA PHE A 150 2.00 2.45 -21.79
C PHE A 150 2.78 2.18 -20.51
N GLY A 151 3.23 3.23 -19.83
CA GLY A 151 3.96 3.08 -18.58
C GLY A 151 3.12 2.51 -17.46
N MET A 152 1.90 3.01 -17.27
CA MET A 152 1.01 2.48 -16.24
C MET A 152 0.43 1.11 -16.60
N LEU A 153 0.28 0.80 -17.90
CA LEU A 153 -0.03 -0.57 -18.32
C LEU A 153 1.10 -1.54 -17.94
N ALA A 154 2.37 -1.17 -18.14
CA ALA A 154 3.49 -2.00 -17.67
C ALA A 154 3.47 -2.18 -16.14
N LEU A 155 3.43 -1.08 -15.38
CA LEU A 155 3.61 -1.11 -13.92
C LEU A 155 2.39 -1.63 -13.15
N ASN A 156 1.18 -1.23 -13.54
CA ASN A 156 -0.03 -1.48 -12.76
C ASN A 156 -0.87 -2.60 -13.34
N PHE A 157 -0.99 -2.68 -14.66
CA PHE A 157 -1.73 -3.77 -15.30
C PHE A 157 -0.89 -5.05 -15.32
N VAL A 158 0.35 -5.04 -15.83
CA VAL A 158 1.15 -6.27 -15.91
C VAL A 158 1.86 -6.60 -14.59
N ALA A 159 2.82 -5.76 -14.16
CA ALA A 159 3.64 -6.07 -12.98
C ALA A 159 2.79 -6.16 -11.70
N GLY A 160 1.77 -5.29 -11.56
CA GLY A 160 0.81 -5.36 -10.45
C GLY A 160 0.11 -6.72 -10.35
N GLN A 161 -0.40 -7.25 -11.46
CA GLN A 161 -1.11 -8.53 -11.46
C GLN A 161 -0.18 -9.73 -11.27
N LEU A 162 1.04 -9.70 -11.82
CA LEU A 162 2.04 -10.76 -11.66
C LEU A 162 2.57 -10.84 -10.22
N VAL A 163 2.93 -9.69 -9.62
CA VAL A 163 3.44 -9.64 -8.24
C VAL A 163 2.36 -10.04 -7.23
N SER A 164 1.10 -9.64 -7.49
CA SER A 164 -0.05 -10.04 -6.66
C SER A 164 -0.53 -11.47 -6.92
N LYS A 165 0.00 -12.17 -7.93
CA LYS A 165 -0.45 -13.51 -8.37
C LYS A 165 -1.94 -13.56 -8.73
N ASN A 166 -2.47 -12.46 -9.25
CA ASN A 166 -3.87 -12.33 -9.68
C ASN A 166 -4.06 -12.66 -11.18
N ALA A 167 -2.97 -12.75 -11.93
CA ALA A 167 -2.97 -13.21 -13.31
C ALA A 167 -1.91 -14.31 -13.49
N SER A 168 -2.16 -15.19 -14.46
CA SER A 168 -1.23 -16.26 -14.83
C SER A 168 -1.06 -16.31 -16.36
N SER A 169 -0.21 -17.22 -16.85
CA SER A 169 0.01 -17.39 -18.29
C SER A 169 -1.24 -17.80 -19.08
N THR A 170 -2.33 -18.21 -18.42
CA THR A 170 -3.63 -18.47 -19.04
C THR A 170 -4.46 -17.21 -19.34
N ASP A 171 -4.04 -16.07 -18.81
CA ASP A 171 -4.65 -14.77 -19.10
C ASP A 171 -3.91 -14.13 -20.27
N VAL A 172 -4.64 -13.77 -21.32
CA VAL A 172 -4.06 -13.25 -22.56
C VAL A 172 -4.50 -11.81 -22.84
N VAL A 173 -3.61 -11.06 -23.49
CA VAL A 173 -3.78 -9.64 -23.75
C VAL A 173 -3.52 -9.34 -25.22
N SER A 174 -4.47 -8.67 -25.87
CA SER A 174 -4.27 -8.07 -27.20
C SER A 174 -4.24 -6.55 -27.08
N VAL A 175 -3.35 -5.88 -27.81
CA VAL A 175 -3.25 -4.41 -27.77
C VAL A 175 -3.44 -3.84 -29.17
N LEU A 176 -4.36 -2.88 -29.26
CA LEU A 176 -4.68 -2.12 -30.47
C LEU A 176 -4.22 -0.67 -30.31
N LEU A 177 -3.52 -0.15 -31.31
CA LEU A 177 -3.26 1.28 -31.45
C LEU A 177 -4.34 1.91 -32.32
N MET A 178 -5.03 2.89 -31.77
CA MET A 178 -6.05 3.65 -32.47
C MET A 178 -5.42 4.87 -33.16
N HIS A 179 -5.41 4.87 -34.50
CA HIS A 179 -5.12 6.04 -35.33
C HIS A 179 -6.05 6.05 -36.58
N ASP A 180 -5.59 6.59 -37.72
CA ASP A 180 -6.39 6.64 -38.96
C ASP A 180 -6.82 5.22 -39.41
N SER A 181 -5.89 4.26 -39.29
CA SER A 181 -6.11 2.81 -39.35
C SER A 181 -5.87 2.21 -37.96
N VAL A 182 -6.22 0.93 -37.76
CA VAL A 182 -5.99 0.24 -36.48
C VAL A 182 -4.79 -0.68 -36.63
N ASP A 183 -3.75 -0.46 -35.84
CA ASP A 183 -2.59 -1.35 -35.80
C ASP A 183 -2.72 -2.31 -34.62
N VAL A 184 -2.62 -3.62 -34.88
CA VAL A 184 -2.58 -4.65 -33.84
C VAL A 184 -1.12 -4.85 -33.43
N LEU A 185 -0.75 -4.46 -32.21
CA LEU A 185 0.63 -4.57 -31.75
C LEU A 185 1.04 -6.00 -31.42
N PHE A 186 0.13 -6.72 -30.78
CA PHE A 186 0.23 -8.14 -30.53
C PHE A 186 -1.14 -8.67 -30.13
N GLU A 187 -1.34 -9.94 -30.46
CA GLU A 187 -2.59 -10.67 -30.23
C GLU A 187 -2.33 -11.77 -29.21
N ARG A 188 -3.27 -11.90 -28.27
CA ARG A 188 -3.31 -13.02 -27.30
C ARG A 188 -1.98 -13.26 -26.58
N GLU A 189 -1.25 -12.21 -26.25
CA GLU A 189 0.04 -12.34 -25.58
C GLU A 189 -0.20 -12.75 -24.11
N PRO A 190 0.37 -13.88 -23.64
CA PRO A 190 0.21 -14.32 -22.25
C PRO A 190 0.72 -13.30 -21.23
N MET A 191 0.04 -13.20 -20.08
CA MET A 191 0.47 -12.38 -18.95
C MET A 191 1.80 -12.89 -18.37
N SER A 192 2.88 -12.16 -18.66
CA SER A 192 4.24 -12.55 -18.27
C SER A 192 5.20 -11.37 -18.18
N ARG A 193 6.45 -11.67 -17.80
CA ARG A 193 7.57 -10.72 -17.85
C ARG A 193 7.89 -10.26 -19.27
N VAL A 194 7.67 -11.12 -20.28
CA VAL A 194 7.85 -10.76 -21.69
C VAL A 194 6.82 -9.72 -22.10
N LEU A 195 5.55 -9.89 -21.70
CA LEU A 195 4.52 -8.88 -21.94
C LEU A 195 4.85 -7.54 -21.26
N TYR A 196 5.37 -7.57 -20.01
CA TYR A 196 5.87 -6.37 -19.33
C TYR A 196 6.94 -5.67 -20.18
N GLY A 197 7.95 -6.41 -20.64
CA GLY A 197 9.02 -5.88 -21.50
C GLY A 197 8.51 -5.29 -22.82
N ARG A 198 7.47 -5.87 -23.42
CA ARG A 198 6.81 -5.30 -24.61
C ARG A 198 6.16 -3.95 -24.33
N PHE A 199 5.43 -3.80 -23.22
CA PHE A 199 4.85 -2.50 -22.83
C PHE A 199 5.91 -1.44 -22.55
N VAL A 200 7.01 -1.79 -21.88
CA VAL A 200 8.16 -0.88 -21.66
C VAL A 200 8.80 -0.49 -22.99
N GLY A 201 9.08 -1.45 -23.86
CA GLY A 201 9.65 -1.15 -25.19
C GLY A 201 8.75 -0.26 -26.04
N MET A 202 7.42 -0.38 -25.91
CA MET A 202 6.47 0.53 -26.54
C MET A 202 6.51 1.91 -25.89
N HIS A 203 6.51 2.02 -24.57
CA HIS A 203 6.65 3.29 -23.85
C HIS A 203 7.84 4.11 -24.36
N ASP A 204 8.97 3.47 -24.65
CA ASP A 204 10.18 4.19 -25.06
C ASP A 204 10.13 4.68 -26.51
N LYS A 205 9.48 3.91 -27.39
CA LYS A 205 9.48 4.14 -28.84
C LYS A 205 8.24 4.86 -29.35
N VAL A 206 7.15 4.89 -28.57
CA VAL A 206 5.84 5.37 -29.01
C VAL A 206 5.87 6.84 -29.43
N ARG A 207 5.26 7.14 -30.57
CA ARG A 207 5.16 8.49 -31.14
C ARG A 207 3.75 8.73 -31.68
N PRO A 208 2.87 9.40 -30.92
CA PRO A 208 1.48 9.61 -31.31
C PRO A 208 1.39 10.46 -32.57
N ARG A 209 0.46 10.12 -33.46
CA ARG A 209 0.26 10.75 -34.77
C ARG A 209 -1.18 10.58 -35.26
N SER A 210 -1.58 11.33 -36.28
CA SER A 210 -2.87 11.15 -36.96
C SER A 210 -4.09 11.35 -36.04
N HIS A 211 -5.26 10.87 -36.48
CA HIS A 211 -6.55 11.02 -35.83
C HIS A 211 -6.95 9.77 -35.04
N GLY A 212 -7.77 9.91 -34.00
CA GLY A 212 -8.25 8.76 -33.20
C GLY A 212 -9.64 8.29 -33.66
N ASN A 213 -9.69 7.28 -34.55
CA ASN A 213 -10.95 6.73 -35.05
C ASN A 213 -11.47 5.58 -34.16
N PHE A 214 -12.61 5.78 -33.52
CA PHE A 214 -13.18 4.85 -32.54
C PHE A 214 -13.86 3.66 -33.20
N MET A 215 -14.62 3.86 -34.27
CA MET A 215 -15.42 2.81 -34.89
C MET A 215 -14.56 1.69 -35.48
N PRO A 216 -13.48 1.96 -36.25
CA PRO A 216 -12.60 0.90 -36.73
C PRO A 216 -11.94 0.12 -35.58
N SER A 217 -11.54 0.85 -34.53
CA SER A 217 -10.91 0.26 -33.34
C SER A 217 -11.86 -0.67 -32.58
N LEU A 218 -13.14 -0.30 -32.48
CA LEU A 218 -14.18 -1.13 -31.87
C LEU A 218 -14.51 -2.37 -32.71
N ILE A 219 -14.52 -2.26 -34.04
CA ILE A 219 -14.74 -3.40 -34.93
C ILE A 219 -13.61 -4.42 -34.77
N MET A 220 -12.35 -3.96 -34.79
CA MET A 220 -11.19 -4.84 -34.60
C MET A 220 -11.16 -5.45 -33.20
N ALA A 221 -11.47 -4.65 -32.17
CA ALA A 221 -11.52 -5.16 -30.80
C ALA A 221 -12.56 -6.28 -30.63
N GLU A 222 -13.75 -6.11 -31.25
CA GLU A 222 -14.78 -7.14 -31.25
C GLU A 222 -14.35 -8.40 -32.00
N GLN A 223 -13.64 -8.27 -33.13
CA GLN A 223 -13.12 -9.42 -33.87
C GLN A 223 -12.17 -10.26 -33.01
N LEU A 224 -11.23 -9.61 -32.30
CA LEU A 224 -10.33 -10.30 -31.38
C LEU A 224 -11.08 -10.98 -30.23
N LEU A 225 -12.07 -10.30 -29.62
CA LEU A 225 -12.87 -10.90 -28.55
C LEU A 225 -13.73 -12.08 -29.04
N ARG A 226 -14.14 -12.11 -30.32
CA ARG A 226 -14.92 -13.20 -30.90
C ARG A 226 -14.14 -14.51 -30.97
N GLU A 227 -12.80 -14.47 -31.07
CA GLU A 227 -11.96 -15.67 -31.12
C GLU A 227 -12.13 -16.54 -29.86
N ASP A 228 -12.30 -15.91 -28.69
CA ASP A 228 -12.53 -16.59 -27.41
C ASP A 228 -14.00 -16.65 -27.00
N ALA A 229 -14.91 -16.03 -27.75
CA ALA A 229 -16.32 -15.95 -27.37
C ALA A 229 -17.02 -17.32 -27.32
N ASN A 230 -16.47 -18.32 -28.01
CA ASN A 230 -16.99 -19.69 -27.99
C ASN A 230 -16.60 -20.47 -26.72
N GLN A 231 -15.68 -19.94 -25.91
CA GLN A 231 -15.23 -20.58 -24.67
C GLN A 231 -16.08 -20.07 -23.49
N PRO A 232 -16.89 -20.92 -22.83
CA PRO A 232 -17.85 -20.47 -21.82
C PRO A 232 -17.20 -19.99 -20.51
N GLY A 233 -15.94 -20.39 -20.24
CA GLY A 233 -15.21 -20.02 -19.02
C GLY A 233 -14.34 -18.76 -19.12
N THR A 234 -14.21 -18.19 -20.31
CA THR A 234 -13.28 -17.08 -20.55
C THR A 234 -13.94 -15.75 -20.25
N ALA A 235 -13.36 -14.99 -19.31
CA ALA A 235 -13.79 -13.62 -19.04
C ALA A 235 -13.23 -12.67 -20.11
N LEU A 236 -14.09 -11.85 -20.71
CA LEU A 236 -13.74 -10.91 -21.77
C LEU A 236 -13.67 -9.48 -21.21
N SER A 237 -12.64 -8.73 -21.58
CA SER A 237 -12.52 -7.33 -21.18
C SER A 237 -12.06 -6.45 -22.33
N LEU A 238 -12.74 -5.31 -22.50
CA LEU A 238 -12.35 -4.22 -23.37
C LEU A 238 -11.95 -3.01 -22.53
N MET A 239 -10.66 -2.65 -22.55
CA MET A 239 -10.15 -1.42 -21.94
C MET A 239 -9.88 -0.39 -23.04
N PHE A 240 -10.58 0.74 -23.01
CA PHE A 240 -10.53 1.76 -24.05
C PHE A 240 -9.97 3.07 -23.49
N LEU A 241 -8.72 3.41 -23.82
CA LEU A 241 -8.01 4.59 -23.33
C LEU A 241 -7.98 5.68 -24.40
N SER A 242 -8.57 6.84 -24.13
CA SER A 242 -8.57 7.98 -25.07
C SER A 242 -8.64 9.33 -24.37
N ASP A 243 -8.18 10.39 -25.04
CA ASP A 243 -8.34 11.76 -24.59
C ASP A 243 -9.70 12.39 -24.99
N GLY A 244 -10.59 11.64 -25.63
CA GLY A 244 -12.03 11.81 -25.46
C GLY A 244 -12.88 11.86 -26.72
N LYS A 245 -12.55 12.71 -27.71
CA LYS A 245 -13.44 12.90 -28.88
C LYS A 245 -13.02 12.01 -30.05
N PRO A 246 -13.94 11.22 -30.61
CA PRO A 246 -13.68 10.46 -31.83
C PRO A 246 -13.41 11.40 -33.00
N SER A 247 -12.49 11.00 -33.85
CA SER A 247 -12.20 11.70 -35.10
C SER A 247 -12.94 11.14 -36.30
N ASP A 248 -13.78 10.12 -36.11
CA ASP A 248 -14.47 9.36 -37.16
C ASP A 248 -15.27 10.21 -38.15
N ASN A 249 -15.87 11.30 -37.67
CA ASN A 249 -16.58 12.24 -38.55
C ASN A 249 -15.62 13.11 -39.37
N ALA A 250 -14.55 13.59 -38.72
CA ALA A 250 -13.55 14.45 -39.35
C ALA A 250 -12.73 13.71 -40.43
N THR A 251 -12.54 12.40 -40.25
CA THR A 251 -11.84 11.51 -41.19
C THR A 251 -12.75 10.89 -42.24
N GLY A 252 -14.07 11.10 -42.15
CA GLY A 252 -15.07 10.56 -43.08
C GLY A 252 -15.38 9.07 -42.89
N VAL A 253 -14.86 8.43 -41.82
CA VAL A 253 -15.17 7.04 -41.45
C VAL A 253 -16.64 6.87 -41.12
N LEU A 254 -17.22 7.84 -40.40
CA LEU A 254 -18.66 7.93 -40.16
C LEU A 254 -19.16 9.23 -40.78
N ARG A 255 -20.16 9.14 -41.67
CA ARG A 255 -20.79 10.33 -42.27
C ARG A 255 -21.90 10.85 -41.36
N GLY A 256 -21.86 12.12 -41.00
CA GLY A 256 -22.96 12.77 -40.26
C GLY A 256 -22.50 13.94 -39.40
N ASN A 257 -23.27 14.26 -38.37
CA ASN A 257 -22.84 15.20 -37.33
C ASN A 257 -22.25 14.45 -36.12
N ASN A 258 -21.67 15.20 -35.18
CA ASN A 258 -21.04 14.61 -33.99
C ASN A 258 -22.04 13.79 -33.12
N MET A 259 -23.33 14.13 -33.16
CA MET A 259 -24.37 13.38 -32.46
C MET A 259 -24.60 12.01 -33.11
N ALA A 260 -24.80 11.97 -34.43
CA ALA A 260 -24.95 10.73 -35.19
C ALA A 260 -23.74 9.80 -35.02
N THR A 261 -22.53 10.38 -35.01
CA THR A 261 -21.28 9.65 -34.74
C THR A 261 -21.29 9.01 -33.35
N SER A 262 -21.68 9.77 -32.32
CA SER A 262 -21.77 9.26 -30.94
C SER A 262 -22.82 8.16 -30.79
N VAL A 263 -23.94 8.25 -31.52
CA VAL A 263 -25.00 7.23 -31.52
C VAL A 263 -24.49 5.95 -32.17
N ALA A 264 -23.91 6.03 -33.37
CA ALA A 264 -23.36 4.87 -34.08
C ALA A 264 -22.31 4.11 -33.25
N ILE A 265 -21.39 4.84 -32.60
CA ILE A 265 -20.39 4.25 -31.69
C ILE A 265 -21.08 3.57 -30.49
N SER A 266 -22.07 4.21 -29.89
CA SER A 266 -22.82 3.64 -28.75
C SER A 266 -23.59 2.38 -29.15
N ASP A 267 -24.22 2.38 -30.32
CA ASP A 267 -24.98 1.23 -30.83
C ASP A 267 -24.06 0.04 -31.10
N ARG A 268 -22.85 0.30 -31.65
CA ARG A 268 -21.85 -0.75 -31.83
C ARG A 268 -21.43 -1.39 -30.51
N VAL A 269 -21.14 -0.57 -29.49
CA VAL A 269 -20.79 -1.08 -28.15
C VAL A 269 -21.97 -1.83 -27.52
N SER A 270 -23.21 -1.36 -27.72
CA SER A 270 -24.41 -2.04 -27.23
C SER A 270 -24.60 -3.41 -27.89
N LEU A 271 -24.34 -3.52 -29.19
CA LEU A 271 -24.43 -4.79 -29.94
C LEU A 271 -23.33 -5.78 -29.49
N MET A 272 -22.11 -5.29 -29.31
CA MET A 272 -21.00 -6.08 -28.78
C MET A 272 -21.32 -6.61 -27.37
N ALA A 273 -21.87 -5.75 -26.51
CA ALA A 273 -22.32 -6.14 -25.17
C ALA A 273 -23.47 -7.15 -25.22
N ALA A 274 -24.43 -7.00 -26.14
CA ALA A 274 -25.50 -7.98 -26.32
C ALA A 274 -24.99 -9.33 -26.84
N THR A 275 -23.91 -9.33 -27.61
CA THR A 275 -23.28 -10.55 -28.15
C THR A 275 -22.55 -11.34 -27.06
N PHE A 276 -21.82 -10.65 -26.18
CA PHE A 276 -20.97 -11.32 -25.18
C PHE A 276 -21.61 -11.43 -23.78
N GLY A 277 -22.62 -10.60 -23.50
CA GLY A 277 -23.39 -10.63 -22.26
C GLY A 277 -22.57 -10.30 -21.02
N ASP A 278 -22.85 -11.02 -19.94
CA ASP A 278 -22.23 -10.86 -18.62
C ASP A 278 -20.74 -11.23 -18.57
N ARG A 279 -20.25 -11.93 -19.61
CA ARG A 279 -18.83 -12.26 -19.80
C ARG A 279 -17.98 -11.06 -20.18
N LEU A 280 -18.58 -9.98 -20.70
CA LEU A 280 -17.85 -8.79 -21.13
C LEU A 280 -17.82 -7.72 -20.04
N SER A 281 -16.64 -7.17 -19.77
CA SER A 281 -16.46 -5.87 -19.14
C SER A 281 -15.96 -4.83 -20.15
N VAL A 282 -16.57 -3.64 -20.16
CA VAL A 282 -16.16 -2.50 -20.97
C VAL A 282 -15.76 -1.35 -20.06
N ASP A 283 -14.48 -1.03 -20.05
CA ASP A 283 -13.89 0.01 -19.22
C ASP A 283 -13.35 1.14 -20.11
N THR A 284 -13.99 2.31 -20.08
CA THR A 284 -13.57 3.49 -20.85
C THR A 284 -12.83 4.50 -19.97
N LEU A 285 -11.62 4.89 -20.36
CA LEU A 285 -10.74 5.77 -19.60
C LEU A 285 -10.51 7.07 -20.37
N GLY A 286 -10.99 8.18 -19.80
CA GLY A 286 -10.82 9.52 -20.36
C GLY A 286 -9.58 10.22 -19.80
N PHE A 287 -8.52 10.37 -20.59
CA PHE A 287 -7.23 10.89 -20.15
C PHE A 287 -6.87 12.23 -20.79
N ALA A 288 -7.42 13.32 -20.25
CA ALA A 288 -7.19 14.68 -20.73
C ALA A 288 -7.56 15.73 -19.67
N ASN A 289 -7.38 17.01 -20.00
CA ASN A 289 -7.67 18.13 -19.13
C ASN A 289 -9.14 18.19 -18.62
N PRO A 290 -9.41 18.84 -17.47
CA PRO A 290 -10.76 19.00 -16.89
C PRO A 290 -11.82 19.61 -17.83
N GLY A 291 -11.42 20.43 -18.79
CA GLY A 291 -12.32 21.03 -19.80
C GLY A 291 -12.63 20.16 -21.01
N GLN A 292 -12.00 18.98 -21.15
CA GLN A 292 -12.20 18.10 -22.30
C GLN A 292 -13.54 17.37 -22.23
N ASN A 293 -14.17 17.15 -23.38
CA ASN A 293 -15.45 16.46 -23.48
C ASN A 293 -15.26 14.94 -23.64
N PHE A 294 -15.77 14.17 -22.68
CA PHE A 294 -15.75 12.70 -22.65
C PHE A 294 -17.13 12.06 -22.83
N SER A 295 -18.10 12.80 -23.38
CA SER A 295 -19.50 12.33 -23.52
C SER A 295 -19.61 11.03 -24.31
N VAL A 296 -18.75 10.82 -25.32
CA VAL A 296 -18.73 9.60 -26.14
C VAL A 296 -18.26 8.41 -25.31
N LEU A 297 -17.13 8.51 -24.60
CA LEU A 297 -16.63 7.45 -23.72
C LEU A 297 -17.63 7.09 -22.60
N GLN A 298 -18.31 8.10 -22.03
CA GLN A 298 -19.39 7.87 -21.06
C GLN A 298 -20.60 7.16 -21.70
N SER A 299 -20.94 7.52 -22.94
CA SER A 299 -22.05 6.90 -23.67
C SER A 299 -21.75 5.45 -24.03
N MET A 300 -20.50 5.12 -24.38
CA MET A 300 -20.03 3.75 -24.57
C MET A 300 -20.20 2.90 -23.31
N ALA A 301 -19.75 3.39 -22.15
CA ALA A 301 -19.90 2.67 -20.88
C ALA A 301 -21.38 2.50 -20.46
N LYS A 302 -22.27 3.44 -20.84
CA LYS A 302 -23.71 3.29 -20.65
C LYS A 302 -24.31 2.30 -21.64
N ALA A 303 -23.86 2.32 -22.89
CA ALA A 303 -24.31 1.41 -23.93
C ALA A 303 -23.96 -0.04 -23.62
N ALA A 304 -22.75 -0.30 -23.11
CA ALA A 304 -22.34 -1.62 -22.65
C ALA A 304 -23.31 -2.18 -21.59
N ARG A 305 -23.70 -1.34 -20.60
CA ARG A 305 -24.68 -1.70 -19.58
C ARG A 305 -26.07 -1.98 -20.15
N ARG A 306 -26.51 -1.21 -21.15
CA ARG A 306 -27.79 -1.46 -21.83
C ARG A 306 -27.78 -2.77 -22.62
N GLY A 307 -26.63 -3.13 -23.20
CA GLY A 307 -26.43 -4.40 -23.90
C GLY A 307 -26.24 -5.61 -22.99
N GLY A 308 -26.27 -5.46 -21.65
CA GLY A 308 -26.16 -6.58 -20.71
C GLY A 308 -24.74 -6.90 -20.23
N ALA A 309 -23.73 -6.13 -20.64
CA ALA A 309 -22.36 -6.24 -20.16
C ALA A 309 -22.07 -5.34 -18.96
N LYS A 310 -20.94 -5.55 -18.27
CA LYS A 310 -20.44 -4.56 -17.30
C LYS A 310 -19.88 -3.37 -18.07
N GLY A 311 -20.18 -2.15 -17.62
CA GLY A 311 -19.71 -0.92 -18.27
C GLY A 311 -19.33 0.14 -17.26
N GLN A 312 -18.08 0.62 -17.32
CA GLN A 312 -17.55 1.65 -16.43
C GLN A 312 -16.84 2.75 -17.22
N PHE A 313 -16.99 3.99 -16.75
CA PHE A 313 -16.23 5.13 -17.25
C PHE A 313 -15.41 5.71 -16.09
N SER A 314 -14.13 5.92 -16.33
CA SER A 314 -13.20 6.50 -15.37
C SER A 314 -12.53 7.74 -15.97
N ARG A 315 -12.42 8.79 -15.16
CA ARG A 315 -11.71 10.02 -15.51
C ARG A 315 -10.51 10.20 -14.58
N PRO A 316 -9.38 9.55 -14.89
CA PRO A 316 -8.16 9.73 -14.11
C PRO A 316 -7.68 11.19 -14.12
N GLU A 317 -7.10 11.62 -13.02
CA GLU A 317 -6.26 12.83 -13.01
C GLU A 317 -5.10 12.66 -13.99
N LEU A 318 -4.54 13.76 -14.51
CA LEU A 318 -3.37 13.77 -15.41
C LEU A 318 -2.06 13.44 -14.67
N SER A 319 -2.08 12.32 -13.94
CA SER A 319 -0.99 11.83 -13.10
C SER A 319 -0.91 10.31 -13.19
N SER A 320 0.26 9.76 -12.86
CA SER A 320 0.44 8.30 -12.77
C SER A 320 -0.51 7.69 -11.75
N ALA A 321 -0.76 8.40 -10.64
CA ALA A 321 -1.65 7.98 -9.56
C ALA A 321 -3.11 7.81 -10.04
N GLY A 322 -3.61 8.80 -10.78
CA GLY A 322 -4.97 8.77 -11.33
C GLY A 322 -5.16 7.63 -12.31
N LEU A 323 -4.22 7.47 -13.25
CA LEU A 323 -4.29 6.42 -14.27
C LEU A 323 -4.16 5.01 -13.65
N ALA A 324 -3.27 4.84 -12.68
CA ALA A 324 -3.13 3.61 -11.93
C ALA A 324 -4.39 3.21 -11.14
N SER A 325 -5.10 4.18 -10.56
CA SER A 325 -6.41 3.94 -9.91
C SER A 325 -7.46 3.46 -10.92
N ALA A 326 -7.53 4.09 -12.09
CA ALA A 326 -8.47 3.71 -13.14
C ALA A 326 -8.19 2.30 -13.68
N ILE A 327 -6.93 1.96 -13.93
CA ILE A 327 -6.51 0.61 -14.35
C ILE A 327 -6.84 -0.42 -13.27
N ALA A 328 -6.59 -0.12 -11.99
CA ALA A 328 -6.93 -1.03 -10.89
C ALA A 328 -8.43 -1.32 -10.81
N SER A 329 -9.28 -0.32 -11.09
CA SER A 329 -10.73 -0.52 -11.16
C SER A 329 -11.12 -1.47 -12.31
N ALA A 330 -10.52 -1.30 -13.49
CA ALA A 330 -10.79 -2.17 -14.64
C ALA A 330 -10.33 -3.62 -14.39
N VAL A 331 -9.15 -3.80 -13.78
CA VAL A 331 -8.64 -5.12 -13.36
C VAL A 331 -9.58 -5.78 -12.34
N SER A 332 -10.13 -5.01 -11.39
CA SER A 332 -11.11 -5.51 -10.43
C SER A 332 -12.38 -5.99 -11.12
N SER A 333 -12.89 -5.20 -12.09
CA SER A 333 -14.07 -5.54 -12.90
C SER A 333 -13.91 -6.87 -13.64
N LEU A 334 -12.73 -7.08 -14.26
CA LEU A 334 -12.37 -8.33 -14.91
C LEU A 334 -12.30 -9.50 -13.91
N THR A 335 -11.67 -9.30 -12.75
CA THR A 335 -11.54 -10.32 -11.71
C THR A 335 -12.90 -10.79 -11.17
N ASP A 336 -13.84 -9.85 -11.00
CA ASP A 336 -15.22 -10.16 -10.63
C ASP A 336 -15.90 -11.03 -11.70
N THR A 337 -15.64 -10.77 -12.99
CA THR A 337 -16.20 -11.56 -14.10
C THR A 337 -15.61 -12.97 -14.12
N LYS A 338 -14.29 -13.12 -13.98
CA LYS A 338 -13.64 -14.45 -13.86
C LYS A 338 -14.26 -15.27 -12.72
N SER A 339 -14.43 -14.63 -11.56
CA SER A 339 -14.99 -15.27 -10.36
C SER A 339 -16.44 -15.71 -10.57
N HIS A 340 -17.25 -14.87 -11.24
CA HIS A 340 -18.62 -15.19 -11.59
C HIS A 340 -18.70 -16.41 -12.52
N LEU A 341 -17.92 -16.44 -13.60
CA LEU A 341 -17.95 -17.55 -14.57
C LEU A 341 -17.45 -18.87 -13.97
N SER A 342 -16.42 -18.80 -13.12
CA SER A 342 -15.92 -19.97 -12.38
C SER A 342 -17.01 -20.58 -11.48
N SER A 343 -17.85 -19.73 -10.86
CA SER A 343 -18.95 -20.20 -10.00
C SER A 343 -20.10 -20.85 -10.78
N THR A 344 -20.37 -20.38 -12.00
CA THR A 344 -21.43 -20.91 -12.87
C THR A 344 -21.06 -22.26 -13.49
N LEU A 345 -19.78 -22.45 -13.87
CA LEU A 345 -19.29 -23.70 -14.45
C LEU A 345 -19.21 -24.86 -13.44
N MET A 346 -19.09 -24.58 -12.15
CA MET A 346 -19.01 -25.58 -11.07
C MET A 346 -20.38 -26.10 -10.60
N GLY A 347 -21.46 -25.84 -11.35
CA GLY A 347 -22.78 -26.45 -11.11
C GLY A 347 -23.53 -25.96 -9.87
N ALA A 348 -23.19 -24.78 -9.33
CA ALA A 348 -24.00 -24.16 -8.30
C ALA A 348 -25.33 -23.67 -8.90
N THR A 349 -26.45 -24.29 -8.51
CA THR A 349 -27.79 -23.93 -8.99
C THR A 349 -28.10 -22.44 -8.74
N PRO A 350 -28.60 -21.69 -9.74
CA PRO A 350 -28.99 -20.30 -9.58
C PRO A 350 -30.32 -20.19 -8.82
N GLY A 351 -30.24 -20.25 -7.49
CA GLY A 351 -31.34 -19.87 -6.61
C GLY A 351 -31.44 -18.35 -6.50
N ALA A 352 -32.33 -17.76 -7.29
CA ALA A 352 -32.97 -16.45 -7.08
C ALA A 352 -32.12 -15.39 -6.34
N ARG A 353 -31.15 -14.78 -7.01
CA ARG A 353 -30.59 -13.48 -6.61
C ARG A 353 -30.66 -12.53 -7.79
N GLY A 354 -31.81 -11.85 -7.89
CA GLY A 354 -32.01 -10.79 -8.86
C GLY A 354 -30.94 -9.70 -8.73
N ALA A 355 -30.42 -9.28 -9.88
CA ALA A 355 -29.89 -7.96 -10.18
C ALA A 355 -29.24 -7.18 -9.02
N ARG A 356 -27.97 -7.46 -8.73
CA ARG A 356 -27.13 -6.51 -7.98
C ARG A 356 -26.84 -5.30 -8.87
N ARG A 357 -27.66 -4.26 -8.72
CA ARG A 357 -27.28 -2.88 -9.05
C ARG A 357 -25.98 -2.55 -8.30
N GLY A 358 -24.90 -2.36 -9.03
CA GLY A 358 -23.69 -1.74 -8.53
C GLY A 358 -23.98 -0.27 -8.19
N LEU A 359 -24.37 -0.02 -6.94
CA LEU A 359 -24.32 1.28 -6.31
C LEU A 359 -23.20 1.24 -5.28
N SER A 360 -22.27 2.17 -5.42
CA SER A 360 -21.07 2.33 -4.60
C SER A 360 -21.37 2.55 -3.10
N PRO A 361 -20.52 2.09 -2.16
CA PRO A 361 -20.80 2.07 -0.71
C PRO A 361 -20.82 3.42 0.03
N ILE A 362 -20.86 4.57 -0.67
CA ILE A 362 -20.65 5.89 -0.05
C ILE A 362 -21.98 6.65 0.18
N ARG A 363 -23.11 6.20 -0.38
CA ARG A 363 -24.42 6.89 -0.20
C ARG A 363 -25.39 6.25 0.80
N GLU A 364 -25.09 5.07 1.34
CA GLU A 364 -26.00 4.38 2.29
C GLU A 364 -25.77 4.74 3.76
N LEU A 365 -24.73 5.51 4.11
CA LEU A 365 -24.45 5.91 5.49
C LEU A 365 -25.40 6.97 6.07
N GLN A 366 -26.46 7.36 5.36
CA GLN A 366 -27.46 8.33 5.85
C GLN A 366 -28.90 7.79 5.94
N LYS A 367 -29.14 6.50 5.65
CA LYS A 367 -30.47 5.89 5.83
C LYS A 367 -30.33 4.49 6.39
N GLU A 368 -30.25 4.37 7.71
CA GLU A 368 -30.51 3.09 8.39
C GLU A 368 -30.81 3.35 9.88
N SER A 369 -32.03 3.78 10.14
CA SER A 369 -32.74 3.54 11.40
C SER A 369 -33.95 2.65 11.10
N ALA A 370 -34.18 1.64 11.94
CA ALA A 370 -35.23 0.59 11.89
C ALA A 370 -34.97 -0.56 10.89
N ASP A 371 -35.21 -1.84 11.17
CA ASP A 371 -35.54 -2.59 12.39
C ASP A 371 -35.17 -4.06 12.14
N CYS A 372 -35.00 -4.84 13.20
CA CYS A 372 -34.50 -6.21 13.12
C CYS A 372 -35.67 -7.21 13.11
N GLU A 373 -36.04 -7.66 11.92
CA GLU A 373 -36.48 -9.03 11.58
C GLU A 373 -36.64 -9.11 10.05
N GLY A 374 -36.12 -10.16 9.41
CA GLY A 374 -36.34 -10.40 7.97
C GLY A 374 -35.41 -9.69 6.96
N VAL A 375 -34.37 -8.97 7.38
CA VAL A 375 -33.44 -8.31 6.44
C VAL A 375 -32.54 -9.35 5.75
N GLU A 376 -32.62 -9.43 4.41
CA GLU A 376 -31.69 -10.19 3.56
C GLU A 376 -30.22 -9.96 4.01
N GLY A 377 -29.56 -11.02 4.49
CA GLY A 377 -28.11 -10.99 4.72
C GLY A 377 -27.62 -11.03 6.17
N TRP A 378 -28.47 -11.15 7.19
CA TRP A 378 -28.06 -11.40 8.59
C TRP A 378 -28.46 -12.81 9.06
N LYS A 379 -27.70 -13.36 10.01
CA LYS A 379 -28.01 -14.60 10.73
C LYS A 379 -28.01 -14.34 12.22
N VAL A 380 -29.12 -14.67 12.86
CA VAL A 380 -29.40 -14.38 14.27
C VAL A 380 -29.16 -15.62 15.13
N TYR A 381 -28.52 -15.41 16.28
CA TYR A 381 -28.24 -16.42 17.30
C TYR A 381 -28.69 -15.91 18.66
N VAL A 382 -29.68 -16.56 19.25
CA VAL A 382 -30.24 -16.20 20.58
C VAL A 382 -29.98 -17.29 21.63
N ARG A 383 -29.55 -18.49 21.21
CA ARG A 383 -29.35 -19.63 22.12
C ARG A 383 -27.88 -19.84 22.46
N GLY A 384 -27.61 -20.07 23.74
CA GLY A 384 -26.27 -20.41 24.24
C GLY A 384 -25.25 -19.29 24.08
N VAL A 385 -25.68 -18.05 23.83
CA VAL A 385 -24.81 -16.91 23.60
C VAL A 385 -24.15 -16.49 24.91
N THR A 386 -22.84 -16.64 24.98
CA THR A 386 -22.02 -16.21 26.12
C THR A 386 -20.84 -15.40 25.62
N ARG A 387 -20.54 -14.29 26.30
CA ARG A 387 -19.34 -13.49 26.06
C ARG A 387 -18.32 -13.75 27.17
N LEU A 388 -17.09 -13.97 26.76
CA LEU A 388 -15.95 -14.19 27.62
C LEU A 388 -14.89 -13.13 27.32
N GLU A 389 -14.26 -12.57 28.34
CA GLU A 389 -13.09 -11.71 28.19
C GLU A 389 -11.84 -12.41 28.71
N TYR A 390 -10.72 -12.16 28.05
CA TYR A 390 -9.44 -12.70 28.46
C TYR A 390 -8.92 -11.95 29.68
N SER A 391 -8.56 -12.69 30.74
CA SER A 391 -7.85 -12.19 31.90
C SER A 391 -6.43 -12.76 31.93
N PRO A 392 -5.39 -11.91 32.06
CA PRO A 392 -4.02 -12.38 32.24
C PRO A 392 -3.76 -13.02 33.61
N GLU A 393 -4.60 -12.72 34.61
CA GLU A 393 -4.55 -13.26 35.97
C GLU A 393 -5.18 -14.65 36.02
N PHE A 394 -4.47 -15.62 36.60
CA PHE A 394 -5.04 -16.94 36.87
C PHE A 394 -6.04 -16.83 38.02
N SER A 395 -7.27 -17.27 37.81
CA SER A 395 -8.20 -17.45 38.93
C SER A 395 -7.74 -18.62 39.78
N HIS A 396 -7.60 -18.38 41.09
CA HIS A 396 -7.44 -19.44 42.08
C HIS A 396 -8.80 -20.14 42.23
N GLY A 397 -8.99 -21.26 41.52
CA GLY A 397 -10.25 -22.02 41.51
C GLY A 397 -10.22 -23.24 40.58
N ILE A 398 -11.26 -24.08 40.66
CA ILE A 398 -11.36 -25.41 40.00
C ILE A 398 -11.40 -25.30 38.45
N GLU A 399 -11.88 -24.19 37.88
CA GLU A 399 -11.85 -23.94 36.44
C GLU A 399 -10.57 -23.22 35.98
N ARG A 400 -9.68 -23.97 35.33
CA ARG A 400 -8.39 -23.50 34.78
C ARG A 400 -8.55 -22.72 33.44
N SER A 401 -9.43 -21.73 33.37
CA SER A 401 -9.63 -20.90 32.16
C SER A 401 -9.27 -19.43 32.38
N ARG A 402 -8.47 -18.86 31.46
CA ARG A 402 -8.16 -17.42 31.37
C ARG A 402 -9.31 -16.59 30.81
N TRP A 403 -10.32 -17.23 30.24
CA TRP A 403 -11.51 -16.58 29.70
C TRP A 403 -12.60 -16.50 30.77
N LYS A 404 -13.01 -15.28 31.14
CA LYS A 404 -14.01 -15.03 32.19
C LYS A 404 -15.33 -14.55 31.62
N PRO A 405 -16.47 -15.10 32.09
CA PRO A 405 -17.79 -14.61 31.71
C PRO A 405 -17.95 -13.11 31.95
N ARG A 406 -18.53 -12.45 30.95
CA ARG A 406 -18.89 -11.03 30.98
C ARG A 406 -20.26 -10.85 30.34
N ARG A 407 -20.95 -9.79 30.75
CA ARG A 407 -22.19 -9.37 30.09
C ARG A 407 -21.91 -9.07 28.61
N LEU A 408 -22.89 -9.31 27.75
CA LEU A 408 -22.80 -8.90 26.35
C LEU A 408 -22.52 -7.38 26.25
N VAL A 409 -21.92 -6.94 25.13
CA VAL A 409 -21.50 -5.54 24.96
C VAL A 409 -22.64 -4.55 25.19
N SER A 410 -23.84 -4.87 24.70
CA SER A 410 -25.06 -4.16 25.09
C SER A 410 -25.65 -4.80 26.35
N PRO A 411 -25.96 -4.02 27.40
CA PRO A 411 -26.51 -4.55 28.65
C PRO A 411 -27.91 -5.14 28.49
N TYR A 412 -28.61 -4.80 27.40
CA TYR A 412 -29.94 -5.31 27.08
C TYR A 412 -29.91 -6.49 26.11
N ALA A 413 -28.77 -6.81 25.49
CA ALA A 413 -28.72 -7.87 24.49
C ALA A 413 -28.92 -9.26 25.11
N ASP A 414 -29.78 -10.06 24.47
CA ASP A 414 -30.04 -11.47 24.76
C ASP A 414 -29.49 -12.41 23.66
N GLY A 415 -29.10 -11.84 22.51
CA GLY A 415 -28.52 -12.57 21.39
C GLY A 415 -27.50 -11.77 20.60
N ILE A 416 -27.05 -12.36 19.50
CA ILE A 416 -26.13 -11.76 18.53
C ILE A 416 -26.65 -11.95 17.10
N ALA A 417 -26.37 -11.01 16.23
CA ALA A 417 -26.60 -11.13 14.79
C ALA A 417 -25.27 -10.98 14.06
N ILE A 418 -24.96 -11.92 13.16
CA ILE A 418 -23.75 -11.92 12.33
C ILE A 418 -24.18 -11.81 10.87
N ARG A 419 -23.54 -10.91 10.11
CA ARG A 419 -23.80 -10.76 8.68
C ARG A 419 -23.37 -12.05 7.95
N ARG A 420 -24.16 -12.51 6.97
CA ARG A 420 -23.90 -13.74 6.20
C ARG A 420 -22.71 -13.60 5.25
N VAL A 421 -22.48 -12.38 4.76
CA VAL A 421 -21.37 -12.04 3.86
C VAL A 421 -20.25 -11.45 4.70
N PRO A 422 -19.03 -12.01 4.65
CA PRO A 422 -17.88 -11.38 5.29
C PRO A 422 -17.54 -10.07 4.59
N PHE A 423 -17.01 -9.10 5.32
CA PHE A 423 -16.55 -7.84 4.70
C PHE A 423 -15.05 -7.84 4.44
N GLU A 424 -14.29 -8.75 5.06
CA GLU A 424 -12.85 -8.90 4.84
C GLU A 424 -12.43 -10.36 5.09
N GLU A 425 -11.44 -10.84 4.34
CA GLU A 425 -10.89 -12.17 4.49
C GLU A 425 -9.36 -12.11 4.53
N GLY A 426 -8.77 -12.42 5.68
CA GLY A 426 -7.33 -12.45 5.89
C GLY A 426 -6.72 -13.83 5.60
N ALA A 427 -5.42 -13.99 5.84
CA ALA A 427 -4.72 -15.26 5.61
C ALA A 427 -5.25 -16.41 6.49
N GLU A 428 -5.61 -16.14 7.75
CA GLU A 428 -6.03 -17.16 8.72
C GLU A 428 -7.48 -16.99 9.21
N LYS A 429 -8.07 -15.82 9.01
CA LYS A 429 -9.37 -15.46 9.59
C LYS A 429 -10.29 -14.82 8.55
N VAL A 430 -11.59 -15.01 8.73
CA VAL A 430 -12.65 -14.36 7.96
C VAL A 430 -13.38 -13.40 8.89
N VAL A 431 -13.63 -12.18 8.42
CA VAL A 431 -14.11 -11.07 9.23
C VAL A 431 -15.53 -10.67 8.80
N TYR A 432 -16.43 -10.61 9.78
CA TYR A 432 -17.85 -10.34 9.61
C TYR A 432 -18.26 -9.14 10.46
N LYS A 433 -19.34 -8.47 10.04
CA LYS A 433 -20.02 -7.48 10.87
C LYS A 433 -20.95 -8.21 11.84
N MET A 434 -20.91 -7.85 13.11
CA MET A 434 -21.73 -8.45 14.17
C MET A 434 -22.41 -7.35 15.00
N ARG A 435 -23.58 -7.64 15.55
CA ARG A 435 -24.31 -6.76 16.47
C ARG A 435 -24.87 -7.59 17.63
N GLY A 436 -25.00 -6.97 18.80
CA GLY A 436 -25.83 -7.52 19.88
C GLY A 436 -27.30 -7.23 19.57
N ILE A 437 -28.20 -8.14 19.90
CA ILE A 437 -29.64 -7.96 19.69
C ILE A 437 -30.41 -8.21 20.98
N CYS A 438 -31.57 -7.57 21.11
CA CYS A 438 -32.57 -7.74 22.16
C CYS A 438 -33.95 -7.66 21.51
N GLY A 439 -34.60 -8.79 21.26
CA GLY A 439 -35.80 -8.83 20.39
C GLY A 439 -35.51 -8.14 19.04
N HIS A 440 -36.28 -7.10 18.71
CA HIS A 440 -36.12 -6.32 17.46
C HIS A 440 -35.05 -5.22 17.50
N LYS A 441 -34.41 -4.96 18.65
CA LYS A 441 -33.43 -3.87 18.80
C LYS A 441 -32.02 -4.39 18.58
N ALA A 442 -31.26 -3.76 17.69
CA ALA A 442 -29.84 -4.02 17.51
C ALA A 442 -28.96 -2.94 18.14
N GLY A 443 -27.92 -3.39 18.85
CA GLY A 443 -26.87 -2.53 19.39
C GLY A 443 -25.86 -2.07 18.35
N GLU A 444 -24.85 -1.34 18.83
CA GLU A 444 -23.73 -0.88 18.02
C GLU A 444 -23.01 -2.05 17.32
N PRO A 445 -22.53 -1.85 16.09
CA PRO A 445 -21.79 -2.86 15.37
C PRO A 445 -20.41 -3.08 15.97
N PHE A 446 -19.97 -4.33 15.91
CA PHE A 446 -18.63 -4.77 16.25
C PHE A 446 -18.14 -5.81 15.25
N VAL A 447 -16.85 -6.09 15.27
CA VAL A 447 -16.17 -6.97 14.31
C VAL A 447 -16.15 -8.38 14.86
N ALA A 448 -16.37 -9.36 13.99
CA ALA A 448 -16.47 -10.78 14.30
C ALA A 448 -15.45 -11.55 13.44
N LYS A 449 -14.49 -12.26 14.06
CA LYS A 449 -13.39 -12.96 13.38
C LYS A 449 -13.48 -14.47 13.59
N PHE A 450 -13.80 -15.20 12.52
CA PHE A 450 -13.75 -16.67 12.49
C PHE A 450 -12.39 -17.16 12.02
N SER A 451 -11.91 -18.28 12.55
CA SER A 451 -10.76 -18.98 11.96
C SER A 451 -11.21 -19.75 10.72
N LYS A 452 -10.44 -19.69 9.62
CA LYS A 452 -10.73 -20.47 8.40
C LYS A 452 -10.80 -21.98 8.63
N ARG A 453 -10.12 -22.50 9.66
CA ARG A 453 -10.11 -23.93 10.02
C ARG A 453 -11.42 -24.43 10.63
N GLN A 454 -12.29 -23.54 11.11
CA GLN A 454 -13.52 -23.90 11.83
C GLN A 454 -14.71 -24.23 10.91
N GLN A 455 -14.47 -24.42 9.60
CA GLN A 455 -15.50 -24.90 8.67
C GLN A 455 -15.64 -26.44 8.67
N GLY A 456 -14.81 -27.15 9.44
CA GLY A 456 -14.93 -28.60 9.70
C GLY A 456 -15.92 -28.92 10.83
N HIS A 457 -16.61 -30.07 10.72
CA HIS A 457 -17.62 -30.55 11.66
C HIS A 457 -17.03 -31.37 12.84
N SER A 458 -15.76 -31.16 13.24
CA SER A 458 -15.10 -32.01 14.25
C SER A 458 -14.85 -31.33 15.60
N ASN A 459 -14.82 -32.10 16.68
CA ASN A 459 -14.44 -31.62 18.02
C ASN A 459 -12.97 -31.16 18.11
N GLN A 460 -12.09 -31.62 17.21
CA GLN A 460 -10.68 -31.19 17.14
C GLN A 460 -10.54 -29.75 16.62
N ASP A 461 -11.50 -29.26 15.83
CA ASP A 461 -11.49 -27.90 15.31
C ASP A 461 -11.78 -26.85 16.40
N ALA A 462 -12.56 -27.23 17.42
CA ALA A 462 -12.89 -26.37 18.56
C ALA A 462 -11.69 -26.14 19.50
N THR A 463 -10.86 -27.17 19.74
CA THR A 463 -9.67 -27.06 20.59
C THR A 463 -8.58 -26.21 19.91
N HIS A 464 -8.38 -26.39 18.60
CA HIS A 464 -7.43 -25.58 17.83
C HIS A 464 -7.86 -24.09 17.78
N PHE A 465 -9.16 -23.80 17.73
CA PHE A 465 -9.65 -22.42 17.82
C PHE A 465 -9.32 -21.80 19.19
N ASP A 466 -9.59 -22.50 20.29
CA ASP A 466 -9.32 -21.98 21.64
C ASP A 466 -7.83 -21.67 21.83
N GLU A 467 -6.94 -22.54 21.36
CA GLU A 467 -5.49 -22.28 21.40
C GLU A 467 -5.09 -21.04 20.58
N SER A 468 -5.66 -20.89 19.38
CA SER A 468 -5.41 -19.73 18.54
C SER A 468 -5.97 -18.45 19.16
N ALA A 469 -7.13 -18.51 19.79
CA ALA A 469 -7.76 -17.39 20.46
C ALA A 469 -6.97 -16.99 21.72
N ASP A 470 -6.47 -17.96 22.48
CA ASP A 470 -5.59 -17.75 23.63
C ASP A 470 -4.31 -17.03 23.23
N LYS A 471 -3.66 -17.47 22.15
CA LYS A 471 -2.42 -16.83 21.65
C LYS A 471 -2.67 -15.40 21.18
N ALA A 472 -3.76 -15.16 20.45
CA ALA A 472 -4.13 -13.82 20.00
C ALA A 472 -4.44 -12.89 21.18
N ALA A 473 -5.22 -13.35 22.16
CA ALA A 473 -5.56 -12.56 23.34
C ALA A 473 -4.33 -12.27 24.22
N ARG A 474 -3.40 -13.23 24.34
CA ARG A 474 -2.09 -13.03 25.00
C ARG A 474 -1.26 -11.96 24.31
N ALA A 475 -1.16 -12.01 22.98
CA ALA A 475 -0.40 -11.03 22.22
C ALA A 475 -0.99 -9.62 22.40
N LEU A 476 -2.31 -9.48 22.33
CA LEU A 476 -3.01 -8.21 22.52
C LEU A 476 -2.84 -7.67 23.94
N ALA A 477 -2.91 -8.52 24.97
CA ALA A 477 -2.69 -8.13 26.36
C ALA A 477 -1.24 -7.67 26.61
N GLU A 478 -0.25 -8.38 26.07
CA GLU A 478 1.16 -8.02 26.21
C GLU A 478 1.49 -6.72 25.45
N ALA A 479 0.98 -6.56 24.23
CA ALA A 479 1.11 -5.33 23.45
C ALA A 479 0.44 -4.14 24.16
N SER A 480 -0.74 -4.34 24.76
CA SER A 480 -1.43 -3.32 25.58
C SER A 480 -0.59 -2.89 26.78
N LYS A 481 0.04 -3.84 27.48
CA LYS A 481 0.92 -3.56 28.61
C LYS A 481 2.12 -2.71 28.18
N LEU A 482 2.78 -3.09 27.08
CA LEU A 482 3.92 -2.35 26.55
C LEU A 482 3.52 -0.95 26.05
N ALA A 483 2.34 -0.81 25.43
CA ALA A 483 1.82 0.48 24.99
C ALA A 483 1.54 1.43 26.16
N ASN A 484 1.00 0.93 27.28
CA ASN A 484 0.82 1.73 28.49
C ASN A 484 2.16 2.22 29.06
N LEU A 485 3.18 1.35 29.08
CA LEU A 485 4.53 1.74 29.51
C LEU A 485 5.17 2.77 28.57
N PHE A 486 4.96 2.63 27.26
CA PHE A 486 5.43 3.59 26.27
C PHE A 486 4.77 4.96 26.45
N ASN A 487 3.44 4.99 26.58
CA ASN A 487 2.69 6.23 26.79
C ASN A 487 3.15 6.94 28.07
N ALA A 488 3.37 6.20 29.16
CA ALA A 488 3.88 6.75 30.41
C ALA A 488 5.30 7.33 30.24
N ALA A 489 6.20 6.61 29.58
CA ALA A 489 7.56 7.09 29.34
C ALA A 489 7.60 8.36 28.45
N VAL A 490 6.74 8.42 27.42
CA VAL A 490 6.60 9.62 26.60
C VAL A 490 6.05 10.79 27.42
N GLN A 491 5.04 10.56 28.25
CA GLN A 491 4.44 11.59 29.10
C GLN A 491 5.42 12.13 30.15
N GLU A 492 6.35 11.30 30.64
CA GLU A 492 7.38 11.70 31.60
C GLU A 492 8.46 12.58 30.95
N GLU A 493 8.88 12.27 29.71
CA GLU A 493 9.99 12.96 29.05
C GLU A 493 9.56 14.23 28.27
N VAL A 494 8.33 14.31 27.76
CA VAL A 494 7.85 15.48 26.98
C VAL A 494 7.94 16.81 27.76
N PRO A 495 7.54 16.90 29.05
CA PRO A 495 7.69 18.14 29.83
C PRO A 495 9.14 18.60 30.00
N SER A 496 10.13 17.70 29.94
CA SER A 496 11.55 18.06 30.08
C SER A 496 12.14 18.80 28.87
N ILE A 497 11.45 18.76 27.72
CA ILE A 497 11.85 19.46 26.49
C ILE A 497 11.24 20.87 26.42
N TYR A 498 10.05 21.04 26.99
CA TYR A 498 9.30 22.28 26.97
C TYR A 498 9.33 22.87 28.37
N ASP A 499 10.30 23.74 28.64
CA ASP A 499 10.31 24.49 29.90
C ASP A 499 8.95 25.19 30.11
N VAL A 500 8.40 24.94 31.28
CA VAL A 500 7.12 25.45 31.76
C VAL A 500 7.27 26.97 31.93
N TYR A 501 6.55 27.75 31.11
CA TYR A 501 6.51 29.22 31.02
C TYR A 501 7.67 29.92 30.29
N ASP A 502 7.57 30.09 28.96
CA ASP A 502 7.88 31.34 28.23
C ASP A 502 7.82 31.14 26.70
N ASP A 503 6.61 31.06 26.12
CA ASP A 503 6.42 31.39 24.69
C ASP A 503 5.37 32.51 24.55
N PRO A 504 5.79 33.75 24.20
CA PRO A 504 4.87 34.86 23.93
C PRO A 504 4.05 34.69 22.64
N ASN A 505 4.37 33.70 21.79
CA ASN A 505 3.76 33.50 20.45
C ASN A 505 2.88 32.25 20.32
N GLY A 506 2.76 31.42 21.36
CA GLY A 506 1.70 30.41 21.53
C GLY A 506 1.52 29.38 20.39
N PHE A 507 2.59 28.88 19.75
CA PHE A 507 2.45 28.06 18.54
C PHE A 507 3.31 26.78 18.48
N VAL A 508 3.63 26.16 19.61
CA VAL A 508 4.21 24.79 19.62
C VAL A 508 3.25 23.84 20.35
N ASP A 509 2.73 22.85 19.61
CA ASP A 509 1.84 21.84 20.16
C ASP A 509 2.63 20.87 21.05
N GLN A 510 2.59 21.08 22.37
CA GLN A 510 3.30 20.27 23.37
C GLN A 510 2.65 18.89 23.62
N ARG A 511 1.65 18.50 22.82
CA ARG A 511 0.85 17.29 23.04
C ARG A 511 1.47 16.07 22.38
N ALA A 512 1.53 14.96 23.12
CA ALA A 512 2.01 13.67 22.60
C ALA A 512 0.87 12.79 22.08
N TRP A 513 1.22 11.87 21.17
CA TRP A 513 0.30 10.84 20.67
C TRP A 513 0.35 9.58 21.54
N GLY A 514 -0.82 9.13 21.98
CA GLY A 514 -0.97 7.88 22.72
C GLY A 514 -1.19 6.67 21.83
N ILE A 515 -0.82 5.49 22.32
CA ILE A 515 -1.07 4.20 21.66
C ILE A 515 -1.96 3.34 22.55
N LYS A 516 -3.04 2.79 21.99
CA LYS A 516 -3.97 1.93 22.71
C LYS A 516 -4.38 0.75 21.85
N PHE A 517 -4.15 -0.46 22.34
CA PHE A 517 -4.69 -1.66 21.70
C PHE A 517 -6.15 -1.90 22.12
N LEU A 518 -6.97 -2.37 21.18
CA LEU A 518 -8.33 -2.80 21.46
C LEU A 518 -8.33 -4.01 22.40
N ARG A 519 -9.48 -4.26 23.04
CA ARG A 519 -9.75 -5.52 23.73
C ARG A 519 -10.52 -6.46 22.81
N CYS A 520 -10.26 -7.75 22.93
CA CYS A 520 -11.03 -8.79 22.27
C CYS A 520 -11.90 -9.57 23.28
N SER A 521 -13.05 -10.03 22.84
CA SER A 521 -13.93 -10.93 23.58
C SER A 521 -14.19 -12.21 22.77
N MET A 522 -14.24 -13.36 23.44
CA MET A 522 -14.68 -14.61 22.80
C MET A 522 -16.18 -14.78 23.01
N TYR A 523 -16.91 -15.00 21.94
CA TYR A 523 -18.32 -15.36 21.98
C TYR A 523 -18.48 -16.84 21.69
N LYS A 524 -19.25 -17.55 22.53
CA LYS A 524 -19.71 -18.92 22.29
C LYS A 524 -21.22 -18.88 22.04
N PHE A 525 -21.71 -19.65 21.08
CA PHE A 525 -23.14 -19.71 20.74
C PHE A 525 -23.47 -21.01 19.98
N THR A 526 -24.74 -21.40 19.96
CA THR A 526 -25.19 -22.62 19.28
C THR A 526 -25.75 -22.31 17.89
N ASP A 527 -25.36 -23.08 16.87
CA ASP A 527 -25.91 -22.96 15.51
C ASP A 527 -26.90 -24.09 15.22
N ASP A 528 -28.20 -23.76 15.21
CA ASP A 528 -29.30 -24.70 14.97
C ASP A 528 -29.52 -25.01 13.47
N SER A 529 -28.75 -24.42 12.55
CA SER A 529 -28.95 -24.58 11.09
C SER A 529 -28.28 -25.81 10.48
N ALA A 530 -27.57 -26.63 11.26
CA ALA A 530 -27.01 -27.89 10.80
C ALA A 530 -28.12 -28.95 10.85
N GLY A 531 -28.86 -29.11 9.75
CA GLY A 531 -29.92 -30.10 9.62
C GLY A 531 -29.39 -31.52 9.77
N GLY A 532 -29.72 -32.14 10.91
CA GLY A 532 -29.41 -33.52 11.23
C GLY A 532 -29.47 -33.69 12.74
N ASN A 533 -30.25 -34.67 13.21
CA ASN A 533 -30.45 -35.21 14.57
C ASN A 533 -30.38 -34.25 15.79
N ARG A 534 -31.22 -34.47 16.81
CA ARG A 534 -31.27 -33.62 18.04
C ARG A 534 -29.94 -33.56 18.82
N ASP A 535 -28.97 -34.43 18.47
CA ASP A 535 -27.66 -34.59 19.10
C ASP A 535 -26.50 -33.84 18.39
N SER A 536 -26.72 -33.25 17.21
CA SER A 536 -25.67 -32.59 16.39
C SER A 536 -25.66 -31.05 16.49
N ARG A 537 -25.95 -30.49 17.68
CA ARG A 537 -25.85 -29.04 17.91
C ARG A 537 -24.39 -28.59 17.88
N LEU A 538 -24.02 -27.78 16.89
CA LEU A 538 -22.65 -27.25 16.76
C LEU A 538 -22.45 -26.02 17.65
N ASN A 539 -21.59 -26.16 18.66
CA ASN A 539 -21.13 -25.04 19.48
C ASN A 539 -20.07 -24.24 18.71
N LYS A 540 -20.46 -23.06 18.21
CA LYS A 540 -19.55 -22.15 17.50
C LYS A 540 -18.88 -21.18 18.45
N ARG A 541 -17.70 -20.74 18.05
CA ARG A 541 -16.86 -19.80 18.80
C ARG A 541 -16.32 -18.74 17.86
N ILE A 542 -16.22 -17.50 18.32
CA ILE A 542 -15.73 -16.39 17.52
C ILE A 542 -15.03 -15.35 18.40
N LEU A 543 -14.00 -14.71 17.87
CA LEU A 543 -13.39 -13.53 18.50
C LEU A 543 -14.08 -12.27 17.99
N ALA A 544 -14.44 -11.38 18.92
CA ALA A 544 -15.09 -10.12 18.63
C ALA A 544 -14.33 -8.94 19.22
N GLU A 545 -14.32 -7.83 18.50
CA GLU A 545 -13.66 -6.58 18.90
C GLU A 545 -14.45 -5.36 18.44
N LYS A 546 -14.16 -4.18 18.98
CA LYS A 546 -14.83 -2.93 18.62
C LYS A 546 -14.72 -2.68 17.10
N TRP A 547 -15.82 -2.24 16.48
CA TRP A 547 -15.80 -1.78 15.10
C TRP A 547 -14.98 -0.50 14.97
N LEU A 548 -13.85 -0.60 14.25
CA LEU A 548 -13.09 0.56 13.81
C LEU A 548 -13.61 1.03 12.45
N ASN A 549 -13.62 2.35 12.21
CA ASN A 549 -14.03 2.88 10.91
C ASN A 549 -13.08 2.33 9.84
N PRO A 550 -13.57 1.48 8.92
CA PRO A 550 -12.68 0.86 7.96
C PRO A 550 -11.98 1.93 7.12
N SER A 551 -12.70 2.97 6.67
CA SER A 551 -12.15 4.04 5.82
C SER A 551 -11.00 4.84 6.45
N ALA A 552 -10.74 4.70 7.75
CA ALA A 552 -9.64 5.34 8.46
C ALA A 552 -8.60 4.33 8.99
N TYR A 553 -8.77 3.04 8.68
CA TYR A 553 -7.85 1.99 9.08
C TYR A 553 -6.51 2.20 8.38
N VAL A 554 -5.39 1.97 9.07
CA VAL A 554 -4.02 2.17 8.59
C VAL A 554 -3.14 1.04 9.14
N LYS A 555 -2.20 0.52 8.34
CA LYS A 555 -1.10 -0.36 8.75
C LYS A 555 0.24 0.37 8.67
N TRP A 556 0.84 0.66 9.82
CA TRP A 556 2.04 1.51 9.94
C TRP A 556 3.36 0.73 9.95
N ASN A 557 3.36 -0.55 10.30
CA ASN A 557 4.50 -1.43 10.06
C ASN A 557 4.03 -2.88 9.92
N GLY A 558 4.94 -3.77 9.51
CA GLY A 558 4.61 -5.16 9.19
C GLY A 558 5.52 -6.17 9.89
N ASN A 559 5.02 -7.39 10.06
CA ASN A 559 5.79 -8.50 10.62
C ASN A 559 7.00 -8.96 9.78
N ASN A 560 7.14 -8.46 8.54
CA ASN A 560 8.21 -8.76 7.59
C ASN A 560 9.31 -7.67 7.51
N GLY A 561 9.27 -6.65 8.37
CA GLY A 561 10.19 -5.50 8.32
C GLY A 561 9.71 -4.34 7.45
N TYR A 562 8.43 -4.26 7.10
CA TYR A 562 7.86 -3.04 6.51
C TYR A 562 7.75 -1.93 7.58
N VAL A 563 8.16 -0.70 7.26
CA VAL A 563 8.07 0.50 8.11
C VAL A 563 7.48 1.67 7.30
N PHE A 564 6.45 2.34 7.83
CA PHE A 564 5.85 3.51 7.20
C PHE A 564 6.68 4.78 7.47
N HIS A 565 7.11 5.47 6.40
CA HIS A 565 7.96 6.68 6.46
C HIS A 565 7.22 8.00 6.09
N GLY A 566 5.92 8.13 6.38
CA GLY A 566 5.26 9.43 6.55
C GLY A 566 5.41 10.50 5.46
N ARG A 567 5.21 10.17 4.18
CA ARG A 567 4.80 11.16 3.17
C ARG A 567 3.34 10.89 2.80
N GLY A 568 2.48 11.86 3.09
CA GLY A 568 1.06 11.86 2.72
C GLY A 568 0.16 11.13 3.73
N HIS A 569 -0.84 11.84 4.26
CA HIS A 569 -1.98 11.25 4.95
C HIS A 569 -2.69 10.32 3.96
N ALA A 570 -2.54 9.01 4.16
CA ALA A 570 -3.35 8.00 3.52
C ALA A 570 -3.79 7.01 4.61
N SER A 571 -5.10 6.97 4.84
CA SER A 571 -5.79 5.78 5.35
C SER A 571 -5.24 4.53 4.64
N VAL A 572 -4.63 3.60 5.38
CA VAL A 572 -4.12 2.31 4.87
C VAL A 572 -5.08 1.21 5.31
N HIS A 573 -6.22 1.18 4.66
CA HIS A 573 -6.89 -0.09 4.38
C HIS A 573 -5.90 -1.00 3.65
N GLN A 574 -5.76 -2.24 4.11
CA GLN A 574 -5.26 -3.34 3.28
C GLN A 574 -6.07 -4.60 3.59
N PRO A 575 -6.49 -5.41 2.62
CA PRO A 575 -6.71 -5.12 1.21
C PRO A 575 -8.05 -5.70 0.71
N SER A 576 -8.87 -4.89 0.06
CA SER A 576 -9.65 -5.36 -1.09
C SER A 576 -9.85 -4.19 -2.04
N ALA A 577 -9.53 -4.43 -3.32
CA ALA A 577 -9.82 -3.58 -4.46
C ALA A 577 -9.41 -2.08 -4.38
N GLY A 578 -8.26 -1.78 -5.00
CA GLY A 578 -8.01 -0.54 -5.77
C GLY A 578 -8.23 0.81 -5.09
N THR A 579 -7.15 1.41 -4.56
CA THR A 579 -6.75 2.86 -4.53
C THR A 579 -5.83 3.08 -3.32
N ALA A 580 -4.72 3.81 -3.32
CA ALA A 580 -4.19 4.84 -4.20
C ALA A 580 -2.75 4.51 -4.62
N ALA A 581 -2.41 4.83 -5.86
CA ALA A 581 -1.08 4.66 -6.40
C ALA A 581 -0.23 5.88 -6.07
N ASP A 582 0.61 5.77 -5.05
CA ASP A 582 1.84 6.56 -5.04
C ASP A 582 2.69 6.10 -6.21
N GLY A 583 3.24 7.04 -7.00
CA GLY A 583 4.18 6.72 -8.08
C GLY A 583 5.24 5.73 -7.60
N ALA A 584 5.82 5.96 -6.41
CA ALA A 584 6.80 5.09 -5.76
C ALA A 584 6.34 3.63 -5.56
N THR A 585 5.05 3.37 -5.32
CA THR A 585 4.52 2.00 -5.16
C THR A 585 4.39 1.26 -6.49
N SER A 586 4.16 1.97 -7.59
CA SER A 586 4.08 1.38 -8.92
C SER A 586 5.46 0.97 -9.42
N TYR A 587 6.49 1.78 -9.15
CA TYR A 587 7.89 1.42 -9.46
C TYR A 587 8.41 0.28 -8.57
N ALA A 588 8.08 0.27 -7.27
CA ALA A 588 8.44 -0.84 -6.38
C ALA A 588 7.85 -2.20 -6.82
N ARG A 589 6.75 -2.22 -7.57
CA ARG A 589 6.20 -3.45 -8.18
C ARG A 589 7.10 -3.97 -9.30
N ALA A 590 7.62 -3.09 -10.14
CA ALA A 590 8.61 -3.46 -11.14
C ALA A 590 9.88 -3.99 -10.47
N ASP A 591 10.40 -3.33 -9.44
CA ASP A 591 11.60 -3.79 -8.72
C ASP A 591 11.40 -5.18 -8.09
N ARG A 592 10.21 -5.46 -7.54
CA ARG A 592 9.87 -6.80 -7.02
C ARG A 592 9.73 -7.85 -8.12
N LEU A 593 9.15 -7.48 -9.27
CA LEU A 593 9.14 -8.35 -10.44
C LEU A 593 10.58 -8.69 -10.80
N MET A 594 11.48 -7.70 -10.84
CA MET A 594 12.91 -7.88 -11.15
C MET A 594 13.67 -8.74 -10.15
N ALA A 595 13.38 -8.62 -8.86
CA ALA A 595 14.03 -9.40 -7.80
C ALA A 595 13.65 -10.90 -7.78
N GLY A 596 12.65 -11.31 -8.56
CA GLY A 596 12.16 -12.70 -8.60
C GLY A 596 12.98 -13.66 -9.50
N GLY A 597 13.95 -13.16 -10.27
CA GLY A 597 14.73 -13.96 -11.22
C GLY A 597 16.09 -14.41 -10.68
N THR A 598 16.12 -15.29 -9.66
CA THR A 598 17.23 -16.23 -9.41
C THR A 598 16.93 -17.15 -8.23
N GLN A 599 16.49 -18.38 -8.52
CA GLN A 599 16.76 -19.56 -7.68
C GLN A 599 16.60 -20.81 -8.55
N LEU A 600 17.67 -21.17 -9.28
CA LEU A 600 17.74 -22.42 -10.03
C LEU A 600 17.94 -23.58 -9.06
N SER A 601 16.89 -24.37 -8.87
CA SER A 601 17.01 -25.78 -8.48
C SER A 601 17.30 -26.59 -9.75
N ILE A 602 18.48 -27.17 -9.85
CA ILE A 602 18.74 -28.23 -10.84
C ILE A 602 18.90 -29.54 -10.07
N GLY A 603 17.89 -30.40 -10.19
CA GLY A 603 18.01 -31.83 -9.97
C GLY A 603 17.89 -32.54 -11.33
N GLY A 604 18.72 -33.55 -11.56
CA GLY A 604 18.61 -34.46 -12.70
C GLY A 604 19.96 -34.85 -13.29
N GLY A 605 20.42 -36.06 -12.99
CA GLY A 605 21.70 -36.61 -13.42
C GLY A 605 21.76 -37.05 -14.88
N GLY A 606 22.97 -37.40 -15.32
CA GLY A 606 23.25 -38.01 -16.62
C GLY A 606 24.73 -37.85 -16.98
N ALA A 607 25.46 -38.97 -16.97
CA ALA A 607 26.91 -39.06 -17.02
C ALA A 607 27.54 -38.87 -18.41
N CYS A 608 28.73 -38.27 -18.46
CA CYS A 608 29.87 -38.80 -19.22
C CYS A 608 31.18 -38.16 -18.73
N ALA A 609 32.16 -39.02 -18.47
CA ALA A 609 33.45 -38.75 -17.85
C ALA A 609 34.53 -38.45 -18.90
N PHE A 610 35.56 -37.68 -18.54
CA PHE A 610 36.98 -38.07 -18.65
C PHE A 610 37.85 -37.16 -17.77
N ALA A 611 38.95 -37.75 -17.29
CA ALA A 611 39.59 -37.48 -16.01
C ALA A 611 40.86 -36.61 -16.06
N ALA A 612 41.16 -35.99 -14.90
CA ALA A 612 42.44 -35.90 -14.17
C ALA A 612 42.54 -34.53 -13.47
N GLY A 613 42.84 -34.34 -12.19
CA GLY A 613 43.14 -35.19 -11.05
C GLY A 613 43.58 -34.27 -9.88
N GLY A 614 43.33 -34.67 -8.62
CA GLY A 614 44.08 -34.19 -7.46
C GLY A 614 43.32 -33.46 -6.34
N GLY A 615 43.22 -34.12 -5.18
CA GLY A 615 43.49 -33.48 -3.87
C GLY A 615 42.33 -32.90 -3.06
N ALA A 616 42.01 -33.55 -1.95
CA ALA A 616 41.04 -33.19 -0.92
C ALA A 616 41.26 -31.83 -0.24
N SER A 617 40.17 -31.14 0.16
CA SER A 617 39.79 -30.92 1.57
C SER A 617 38.48 -30.15 1.70
N ALA A 618 37.64 -30.57 2.64
CA ALA A 618 36.42 -29.89 3.05
C ALA A 618 36.74 -28.53 3.70
N VAL A 619 35.98 -27.48 3.36
CA VAL A 619 36.05 -26.19 4.06
C VAL A 619 34.74 -25.97 4.79
N ASP A 620 34.89 -26.00 6.10
CA ASP A 620 33.92 -25.73 7.17
C ASP A 620 33.66 -24.22 7.23
N TYR A 621 32.40 -23.79 7.19
CA TYR A 621 32.04 -22.38 7.45
C TYR A 621 31.73 -22.23 8.94
N GLY A 622 32.80 -22.02 9.71
CA GLY A 622 32.77 -21.71 11.13
C GLY A 622 32.51 -20.23 11.44
N ASP A 623 31.73 -20.02 12.50
CA ASP A 623 31.67 -18.92 13.47
C ASP A 623 32.13 -17.51 13.08
N GLY A 624 31.16 -16.60 13.01
CA GLY A 624 31.36 -15.15 13.02
C GLY A 624 30.13 -14.33 13.44
N ALA A 625 29.18 -14.91 14.19
CA ALA A 625 27.88 -14.30 14.48
C ALA A 625 27.44 -14.38 15.96
N GLU A 626 28.37 -14.21 16.91
CA GLU A 626 28.06 -14.30 18.35
C GLU A 626 28.09 -12.97 19.14
N GLU A 627 28.55 -11.84 18.59
CA GLU A 627 28.84 -10.67 19.45
C GLU A 627 27.63 -9.76 19.75
N TYR A 628 26.54 -9.82 18.97
CA TYR A 628 25.33 -9.00 19.21
C TYR A 628 24.44 -9.51 20.36
N LEU A 629 24.67 -10.73 20.87
CA LEU A 629 23.79 -11.40 21.85
C LEU A 629 24.35 -11.46 23.28
N ARG A 630 25.53 -10.86 23.54
CA ARG A 630 26.25 -11.03 24.83
C ARG A 630 26.33 -9.79 25.72
N GLY A 631 25.67 -8.69 25.37
CA GLY A 631 25.62 -7.46 26.17
C GLY A 631 24.57 -7.51 27.29
N GLY A 632 24.84 -8.25 28.37
CA GLY A 632 24.04 -8.23 29.60
C GLY A 632 24.32 -6.98 30.43
N GLY A 633 23.45 -5.98 30.37
CA GLY A 633 23.40 -4.84 31.30
C GLY A 633 22.00 -4.72 31.89
N GLY A 634 21.81 -5.25 33.11
CA GLY A 634 20.52 -5.28 33.79
C GLY A 634 20.05 -3.89 34.21
N TRP A 635 18.77 -3.59 33.97
CA TRP A 635 18.05 -2.53 34.68
C TRP A 635 17.50 -3.12 35.98
N ALA A 636 18.18 -2.86 37.10
CA ALA A 636 17.69 -3.20 38.43
C ALA A 636 16.71 -2.11 38.90
N GLY A 637 15.53 -2.54 39.34
CA GLY A 637 14.58 -1.69 40.04
C GLY A 637 14.85 -1.62 41.54
N GLY A 638 14.46 -0.51 42.16
CA GLY A 638 14.25 -0.33 43.59
C GLY A 638 13.39 0.93 43.74
N GLY A 639 12.27 0.96 44.45
CA GLY A 639 12.06 0.38 45.77
C GLY A 639 12.16 1.53 46.78
N SER A 640 11.02 1.98 47.28
CA SER A 640 10.81 3.06 48.25
C SER A 640 11.63 2.92 49.54
N GLY A 641 12.17 4.03 50.05
CA GLY A 641 12.69 4.15 51.42
C GLY A 641 13.27 5.54 51.68
N GLY A 642 12.70 6.27 52.65
CA GLY A 642 13.13 7.60 53.04
C GLY A 642 14.45 7.61 53.82
N GLY A 643 15.14 8.75 53.82
CA GLY A 643 16.33 8.99 54.63
C GLY A 643 17.05 10.28 54.25
N SER A 644 16.92 11.28 55.11
CA SER A 644 17.67 12.55 55.13
C SER A 644 19.18 12.32 55.24
N GLY A 645 19.99 13.13 54.54
CA GLY A 645 21.44 13.14 54.74
C GLY A 645 22.18 14.08 53.78
N SER A 646 22.50 15.27 54.28
CA SER A 646 23.42 16.25 53.72
C SER A 646 24.86 15.74 53.60
N GLY A 647 25.58 16.11 52.54
CA GLY A 647 27.03 15.97 52.49
C GLY A 647 27.56 15.97 51.06
N GLY A 648 28.08 17.11 50.60
CA GLY A 648 28.65 17.24 49.26
C GLY A 648 29.99 16.54 49.11
N ASP A 649 30.27 16.07 47.91
CA ASP A 649 31.65 15.93 47.46
C ASP A 649 31.76 16.19 45.96
N ARG A 650 32.57 17.20 45.61
CA ARG A 650 32.79 17.69 44.25
C ARG A 650 33.85 16.81 43.57
N ARG A 651 33.46 16.01 42.58
CA ARG A 651 34.39 15.48 41.56
C ARG A 651 33.96 15.91 40.16
N SER A 652 34.73 16.85 39.62
CA SER A 652 34.67 17.32 38.24
C SER A 652 35.39 16.33 37.31
N ARG A 653 34.70 15.89 36.23
CA ARG A 653 35.19 15.35 34.93
C ARG A 653 34.11 14.43 34.35
N LYS A 654 33.64 14.51 33.11
CA LYS A 654 34.02 15.23 31.89
C LYS A 654 32.70 15.56 31.17
N ARG A 655 32.53 16.81 30.70
CA ARG A 655 31.47 17.17 29.76
C ARG A 655 31.67 16.37 28.47
N GLY A 656 30.90 15.30 28.31
CA GLY A 656 30.59 14.75 26.99
C GLY A 656 29.84 15.82 26.21
N ARG A 657 30.17 15.92 24.93
CA ARG A 657 29.57 16.84 23.95
C ARG A 657 28.03 16.78 24.08
N GLU A 658 27.43 17.80 24.66
CA GLU A 658 25.98 18.03 24.60
C GLU A 658 25.64 18.21 23.13
N GLU A 659 25.06 17.19 22.51
CA GLU A 659 24.38 17.39 21.25
C GLU A 659 23.21 18.32 21.53
N VAL A 660 23.36 19.58 21.11
CA VAL A 660 22.28 20.55 21.09
C VAL A 660 21.10 19.91 20.37
N PHE A 661 20.00 19.68 21.08
CA PHE A 661 18.80 19.05 20.53
C PHE A 661 18.16 20.05 19.56
N VAL A 662 18.49 19.94 18.27
CA VAL A 662 18.02 20.86 17.23
C VAL A 662 16.56 20.52 16.89
N GLY A 663 15.60 21.13 17.62
CA GLY A 663 14.17 21.10 17.34
C GLY A 663 13.47 19.74 17.52
N PHE A 664 12.73 19.56 18.61
CA PHE A 664 11.85 18.40 18.80
C PHE A 664 10.52 18.61 18.07
N ALA A 665 10.34 18.01 16.89
CA ALA A 665 9.10 18.11 16.10
C ALA A 665 8.70 16.74 15.52
N PRO A 666 8.39 15.73 16.37
CA PRO A 666 8.05 14.40 15.90
C PRO A 666 6.75 14.41 15.09
N ARG A 667 6.70 13.64 14.00
CA ARG A 667 5.43 13.40 13.28
C ARG A 667 4.58 12.43 14.09
N PRO A 668 3.23 12.47 13.97
CA PRO A 668 2.35 11.51 14.64
C PRO A 668 2.75 10.04 14.43
N THR A 669 3.18 9.68 13.22
CA THR A 669 3.61 8.31 12.88
C THR A 669 4.94 7.90 13.51
N ASP A 670 5.76 8.85 13.96
CA ASP A 670 7.05 8.56 14.58
C ASP A 670 6.88 7.85 15.93
N TYR A 671 5.79 8.14 16.66
CA TYR A 671 5.41 7.46 17.90
C TYR A 671 5.18 5.96 17.69
N LEU A 672 4.60 5.55 16.57
CA LEU A 672 4.32 4.14 16.27
C LEU A 672 5.60 3.35 15.97
N GLN A 673 6.52 3.93 15.19
CA GLN A 673 7.80 3.27 14.91
C GLN A 673 8.70 3.22 16.15
N ALA A 674 8.68 4.30 16.94
CA ALA A 674 9.37 4.35 18.22
C ALA A 674 8.78 3.35 19.22
N PHE A 675 7.47 3.10 19.20
CA PHE A 675 6.84 2.09 20.04
C PHE A 675 7.34 0.67 19.74
N SER A 676 7.44 0.29 18.46
CA SER A 676 8.02 -1.02 18.08
C SER A 676 9.46 -1.16 18.58
N HIS A 677 10.29 -0.12 18.44
CA HIS A 677 11.65 -0.10 18.97
C HIS A 677 11.67 -0.15 20.52
N PHE A 678 10.88 0.70 21.18
CA PHE A 678 10.72 0.74 22.64
C PHE A 678 10.32 -0.62 23.20
N SER A 679 9.41 -1.34 22.53
CA SER A 679 8.97 -2.67 22.97
C SER A 679 10.12 -3.68 23.05
N PHE A 680 11.05 -3.60 22.09
CA PHE A 680 12.27 -4.41 22.06
C PHE A 680 13.25 -4.01 23.16
N ALA A 681 13.55 -2.72 23.29
CA ALA A 681 14.47 -2.23 24.32
C ALA A 681 13.93 -2.50 25.73
N ARG A 682 12.68 -2.14 26.01
CA ARG A 682 12.04 -2.25 27.33
C ARG A 682 11.85 -3.70 27.77
N SER A 683 11.69 -4.63 26.83
CA SER A 683 11.59 -6.06 27.15
C SER A 683 12.95 -6.74 27.38
N GLY A 684 14.07 -5.99 27.31
CA GLY A 684 15.41 -6.55 27.38
C GLY A 684 15.72 -7.43 26.17
N HIS A 685 15.31 -6.99 24.98
CA HIS A 685 15.50 -7.69 23.70
C HIS A 685 14.75 -9.03 23.59
N LYS A 686 13.70 -9.22 24.41
CA LYS A 686 12.92 -10.47 24.48
C LYS A 686 11.70 -10.47 23.58
N ARG A 687 11.11 -9.30 23.32
CA ARG A 687 9.83 -9.16 22.61
C ARG A 687 9.85 -7.92 21.72
N LEU A 688 9.43 -8.05 20.47
CA LEU A 688 9.24 -6.92 19.57
C LEU A 688 7.79 -6.92 19.07
N VAL A 689 7.06 -5.85 19.37
CA VAL A 689 5.68 -5.65 18.89
C VAL A 689 5.75 -4.96 17.53
N CYS A 690 5.13 -5.57 16.53
CA CYS A 690 5.03 -5.06 15.16
C CYS A 690 3.66 -5.41 14.57
N ASP A 691 3.50 -5.20 13.26
CA ASP A 691 2.19 -5.29 12.59
C ASP A 691 1.20 -4.26 13.17
N LEU A 692 1.71 -3.06 13.48
CA LEU A 692 0.90 -1.99 14.07
C LEU A 692 -0.13 -1.52 13.05
N GLN A 693 -1.40 -1.77 13.34
CA GLN A 693 -2.52 -1.47 12.46
C GLN A 693 -3.79 -1.11 13.24
N GLY A 694 -4.63 -0.24 12.70
CA GLY A 694 -5.77 0.35 13.43
C GLY A 694 -6.16 1.72 12.90
N VAL A 695 -6.76 2.57 13.74
CA VAL A 695 -7.22 3.91 13.34
C VAL A 695 -6.59 5.01 14.19
N GLU A 696 -6.39 6.16 13.58
CA GLU A 696 -6.08 7.39 14.31
C GLU A 696 -7.36 7.99 14.90
N CYS A 697 -7.34 8.36 16.18
CA CYS A 697 -8.45 9.06 16.84
C CYS A 697 -7.95 10.41 17.36
N PRO A 698 -8.64 11.52 17.06
CA PRO A 698 -8.25 12.83 17.60
C PRO A 698 -8.38 12.85 19.13
N GLY A 699 -7.55 13.66 19.79
CA GLY A 699 -7.59 13.86 21.24
C GLY A 699 -8.92 14.48 21.67
N LEU A 700 -9.35 14.18 22.91
CA LEU A 700 -10.48 14.90 23.51
C LEU A 700 -10.08 16.37 23.72
N PRO A 701 -11.00 17.34 23.48
CA PRO A 701 -10.72 18.77 23.65
C PRO A 701 -10.14 19.14 25.03
N ASP A 702 -10.48 18.35 26.05
CA ASP A 702 -10.20 18.66 27.46
C ASP A 702 -8.91 18.00 28.00
N ASN A 703 -8.12 17.29 27.17
CA ASN A 703 -6.83 16.74 27.59
C ASN A 703 -5.66 17.55 26.99
N PRO A 704 -5.09 18.51 27.76
CA PRO A 704 -4.06 19.42 27.26
C PRO A 704 -2.72 18.75 26.96
N PHE A 705 -2.57 17.44 27.24
CA PHE A 705 -1.32 16.69 27.02
C PHE A 705 -1.42 15.63 25.91
N CYS A 706 -2.59 15.47 25.27
CA CYS A 706 -2.85 14.40 24.30
C CYS A 706 -3.28 14.96 22.94
N ALA A 707 -2.45 14.76 21.91
CA ALA A 707 -2.73 15.21 20.54
C ALA A 707 -3.78 14.30 19.89
N GLY A 708 -3.72 13.01 20.24
CA GLY A 708 -4.63 11.97 19.79
C GLY A 708 -4.16 10.59 20.23
N VAL A 709 -4.96 9.58 19.92
CA VAL A 709 -4.70 8.18 20.29
C VAL A 709 -4.83 7.28 19.06
N TYR A 710 -3.80 6.48 18.81
CA TYR A 710 -3.88 5.37 17.87
C TYR A 710 -4.60 4.18 18.52
N GLN A 711 -5.77 3.81 17.99
CA GLN A 711 -6.51 2.61 18.40
C GLN A 711 -6.09 1.43 17.51
N LEU A 712 -5.23 0.56 18.03
CA LEU A 712 -4.61 -0.54 17.31
C LEU A 712 -5.28 -1.89 17.58
N THR A 713 -5.19 -2.83 16.64
CA THR A 713 -5.64 -4.22 16.81
C THR A 713 -4.71 -5.20 16.10
N ASP A 714 -4.89 -6.50 16.37
CA ASP A 714 -4.13 -7.62 15.80
C ASP A 714 -2.58 -7.42 15.78
N PRO A 715 -1.94 -7.09 16.91
CA PRO A 715 -0.49 -6.98 16.94
C PRO A 715 0.20 -8.34 16.72
N VAL A 716 1.38 -8.30 16.11
CA VAL A 716 2.31 -9.44 16.07
C VAL A 716 3.44 -9.19 17.06
N ILE A 717 3.75 -10.20 17.87
CA ILE A 717 4.90 -10.17 18.78
C ILE A 717 5.93 -11.19 18.31
N HIS A 718 7.09 -10.70 17.86
CA HIS A 718 8.25 -11.55 17.68
C HIS A 718 8.88 -11.83 19.04
N SER A 719 9.14 -13.08 19.38
CA SER A 719 9.71 -13.47 20.68
C SER A 719 11.10 -14.11 20.55
N ASN A 720 12.03 -13.65 21.38
CA ASN A 720 13.37 -14.20 21.50
C ASN A 720 13.37 -15.28 22.60
N SER A 721 12.72 -16.41 22.31
CA SER A 721 12.74 -17.58 23.19
C SER A 721 13.80 -18.57 22.69
N GLN A 722 14.69 -19.01 23.59
CA GLN A 722 15.67 -20.08 23.33
C GLN A 722 15.01 -21.47 23.23
N ILE A 723 13.73 -21.59 23.58
CA ILE A 723 13.00 -22.86 23.47
C ILE A 723 12.46 -22.95 22.04
N ALA A 724 13.22 -23.65 21.18
CA ALA A 724 13.05 -23.78 19.73
C ALA A 724 11.72 -24.41 19.23
N ARG A 725 10.67 -24.51 20.06
CA ARG A 725 9.44 -25.24 19.72
C ARG A 725 8.11 -24.52 19.96
N GLN A 726 8.05 -23.25 20.36
CA GLN A 726 6.75 -22.60 20.52
C GLN A 726 6.70 -21.18 19.96
N GLN A 727 5.95 -21.04 18.87
CA GLN A 727 5.28 -19.82 18.41
C GLN A 727 4.34 -19.29 19.53
N MET A 728 4.92 -18.71 20.58
CA MET A 728 4.21 -18.35 21.83
C MET A 728 3.05 -17.39 21.60
N PHE A 729 3.19 -16.51 20.60
CA PHE A 729 2.18 -15.52 20.23
C PHE A 729 1.45 -15.85 18.92
N GLY A 730 1.58 -17.10 18.44
CA GLY A 730 0.94 -17.56 17.21
C GLY A 730 1.89 -17.64 16.03
N ARG A 731 1.36 -18.09 14.89
CA ARG A 731 2.14 -18.44 13.68
C ARG A 731 2.92 -17.30 13.05
N THR A 732 2.48 -16.07 13.32
CA THR A 732 3.09 -14.84 12.82
C THR A 732 4.34 -14.41 13.59
N ASP A 733 4.65 -15.07 14.71
CA ASP A 733 5.91 -14.90 15.45
C ASP A 733 7.07 -15.55 14.66
N LEU A 734 7.90 -14.71 14.05
CA LEU A 734 9.10 -15.10 13.30
C LEU A 734 10.37 -15.07 14.17
N GLY A 735 10.22 -14.89 15.48
CA GLY A 735 11.29 -14.83 16.46
C GLY A 735 12.40 -13.84 16.11
N LYS A 736 13.66 -14.21 16.37
CA LYS A 736 14.83 -13.36 16.07
C LYS A 736 14.86 -12.91 14.61
N LYS A 737 14.48 -13.76 13.64
CA LYS A 737 14.48 -13.39 12.22
C LYS A 737 13.53 -12.23 11.93
N GLY A 738 12.35 -12.24 12.56
CA GLY A 738 11.39 -11.12 12.49
C GLY A 738 11.95 -9.84 13.10
N MET A 739 12.62 -9.94 14.25
CA MET A 739 13.26 -8.80 14.90
C MET A 739 14.33 -8.15 14.01
N HIS A 740 15.22 -8.95 13.41
CA HIS A 740 16.27 -8.45 12.50
C HIS A 740 15.67 -7.76 11.28
N LYS A 741 14.60 -8.32 10.70
CA LYS A 741 13.90 -7.70 9.56
C LYS A 741 13.39 -6.30 9.89
N PHE A 742 12.84 -6.09 11.09
CA PHE A 742 12.39 -4.77 11.54
C PHE A 742 13.57 -3.79 11.65
N PHE A 743 14.64 -4.17 12.33
CA PHE A 743 15.78 -3.27 12.56
C PHE A 743 16.56 -2.93 11.29
N ARG A 744 16.54 -3.79 10.26
CA ARG A 744 17.15 -3.49 8.95
C ARG A 744 16.53 -2.27 8.26
N THR A 745 15.26 -1.99 8.56
CA THR A 745 14.47 -0.92 7.92
C THR A 745 14.09 0.20 8.88
N HIS A 746 14.28 -0.01 10.18
CA HIS A 746 13.98 1.00 11.18
C HIS A 746 15.06 2.09 11.17
N VAL A 747 14.63 3.34 11.20
CA VAL A 747 15.51 4.49 11.38
C VAL A 747 15.04 5.22 12.63
N CYS A 748 15.91 5.37 13.62
CA CYS A 748 15.58 6.09 14.85
C CYS A 748 15.11 7.52 14.54
N ASN A 749 13.95 7.88 15.09
CA ASN A 749 13.33 9.19 14.95
C ASN A 749 13.40 10.00 16.26
N ASP A 750 12.80 11.19 16.27
CA ASP A 750 12.86 12.12 17.40
C ASP A 750 12.27 11.50 18.68
N VAL A 751 11.23 10.67 18.57
CA VAL A 751 10.63 9.95 19.72
C VAL A 751 11.56 8.84 20.22
N CYS A 752 12.30 8.17 19.33
CA CYS A 752 13.34 7.22 19.75
C CYS A 752 14.46 7.90 20.53
N ARG A 753 14.86 9.11 20.09
CA ARG A 753 15.90 9.91 20.77
C ARG A 753 15.40 10.49 22.09
N LEU A 754 14.15 10.97 22.15
CA LEU A 754 13.47 11.38 23.39
C LEU A 754 13.56 10.28 24.46
N LEU A 755 13.19 9.05 24.07
CA LEU A 755 13.18 7.90 24.96
C LEU A 755 14.56 7.25 25.15
N LYS A 756 15.64 7.89 24.63
CA LYS A 756 17.04 7.44 24.74
C LYS A 756 17.22 5.97 24.34
N LEU A 757 16.52 5.55 23.29
CA LEU A 757 16.61 4.18 22.76
C LEU A 757 17.98 3.94 22.11
N PRO A 758 18.55 2.72 22.21
CA PRO A 758 19.85 2.41 21.61
C PRO A 758 19.82 2.61 20.09
N GLY A 759 20.85 3.20 19.50
CA GLY A 759 20.89 3.50 18.07
C GLY A 759 20.86 2.25 17.19
N SER A 760 20.01 2.23 16.15
CA SER A 760 20.10 1.27 15.05
C SER A 760 21.33 1.59 14.20
N ARG A 761 22.41 0.82 14.27
CA ARG A 761 23.61 1.04 13.45
C ARG A 761 23.25 0.98 11.96
N SER A 762 23.77 1.91 11.15
CA SER A 762 23.58 1.86 9.69
C SER A 762 24.51 0.79 9.08
N PRO A 763 24.09 0.07 8.02
CA PRO A 763 24.94 -0.94 7.35
C PRO A 763 26.26 -0.36 6.82
N GLN A 764 26.29 0.94 6.51
CA GLN A 764 27.46 1.66 6.04
C GLN A 764 28.49 1.92 7.15
N ALA A 765 28.04 2.07 8.40
CA ALA A 765 28.93 2.22 9.55
C ALA A 765 29.58 0.87 9.93
N GLU A 766 28.86 -0.24 9.77
CA GLU A 766 29.37 -1.60 9.96
C GLU A 766 30.49 -1.94 8.96
N ALA A 767 30.27 -1.66 7.67
CA ALA A 767 31.29 -1.86 6.64
C ALA A 767 32.53 -0.95 6.82
N ALA A 768 32.33 0.27 7.34
CA ALA A 768 33.44 1.19 7.61
C ALA A 768 34.28 0.77 8.83
N GLU A 769 33.66 0.18 9.85
CA GLU A 769 34.34 -0.31 11.06
C GLU A 769 35.06 -1.64 10.80
N GLU A 770 34.49 -2.55 10.00
CA GLU A 770 35.19 -3.75 9.52
C GLU A 770 36.41 -3.39 8.66
N ALA A 771 36.29 -2.40 7.78
CA ALA A 771 37.42 -1.89 6.99
C ALA A 771 38.49 -1.21 7.86
N ALA A 772 38.09 -0.52 8.93
CA ALA A 772 39.02 0.11 9.88
C ALA A 772 39.76 -0.93 10.75
N ASN A 773 39.08 -1.96 11.23
CA ASN A 773 39.68 -3.03 12.03
C ASN A 773 40.58 -3.96 11.19
N ALA A 774 40.22 -4.22 9.94
CA ALA A 774 41.09 -4.96 9.00
C ALA A 774 42.43 -4.22 8.76
N ASN A 775 42.40 -2.89 8.70
CA ASN A 775 43.60 -2.06 8.56
C ASN A 775 44.42 -1.95 9.86
N ALA A 776 43.80 -2.10 11.03
CA ALA A 776 44.50 -2.13 12.32
C ALA A 776 45.24 -3.47 12.54
N GLY A 777 44.62 -4.60 12.19
CA GLY A 777 45.24 -5.93 12.29
C GLY A 777 46.42 -6.14 11.35
N ALA A 778 46.42 -5.51 10.18
CA ALA A 778 47.54 -5.55 9.23
C ALA A 778 48.80 -4.82 9.73
N ARG A 779 48.68 -3.91 10.71
CA ARG A 779 49.83 -3.21 11.32
C ARG A 779 50.45 -3.95 12.50
N GLU A 780 49.75 -4.92 13.10
CA GLU A 780 50.24 -5.68 14.26
C GLU A 780 50.97 -7.00 13.89
N TRP A 781 50.85 -7.49 12.66
CA TRP A 781 51.51 -8.73 12.19
C TRP A 781 52.87 -8.53 11.49
N GLY A 782 53.49 -7.36 11.65
CA GLY A 782 54.83 -7.05 11.13
C GLY A 782 55.99 -7.30 12.11
N GLY A 783 55.74 -7.75 13.35
CA GLY A 783 56.80 -7.81 14.37
C GLY A 783 56.54 -8.79 15.50
N ARG A 784 56.88 -10.07 15.28
CA ARG A 784 57.18 -11.17 16.23
C ARG A 784 56.86 -12.47 15.51
N GLY A 785 57.73 -13.44 15.25
CA GLY A 785 59.09 -13.73 15.66
C GLY A 785 59.27 -15.23 15.47
N ALA A 786 60.20 -15.64 14.61
CA ALA A 786 60.58 -17.04 14.44
C ALA A 786 61.19 -17.59 15.75
N LYS A 787 60.76 -18.78 16.19
CA LYS A 787 61.63 -19.88 16.69
C LYS A 787 60.84 -21.06 17.26
N SER A 788 61.01 -22.20 16.58
CA SER A 788 61.36 -23.53 17.13
C SER A 788 60.50 -24.14 18.25
N ARG A 789 59.78 -25.22 17.89
CA ARG A 789 59.46 -26.33 18.81
C ARG A 789 60.10 -27.62 18.26
N ARG A 790 60.89 -28.29 19.09
CA ARG A 790 61.26 -29.70 18.95
C ARG A 790 60.60 -30.50 20.09
N MET A 791 60.13 -31.68 19.73
CA MET A 791 59.32 -32.67 20.43
C MET A 791 59.79 -33.05 21.86
N TYR A 792 58.87 -33.47 22.74
CA TYR A 792 58.56 -34.89 22.99
C TYR A 792 57.35 -35.08 23.96
N ASN A 793 56.61 -36.18 23.74
CA ASN A 793 55.48 -36.78 24.48
C ASN A 793 55.72 -36.98 26.00
N PRO A 794 54.69 -37.28 26.83
CA PRO A 794 53.36 -37.84 26.53
C PRO A 794 52.16 -36.94 26.81
#